data_AF-A0A1I5IYI5-F1
#
_entry.id   AF-A0A1I5IYI5-F1
#
_cell.length_a   1.000
_cell.length_b   1.000
_cell.length_c   1.000
_cell.angle_alpha   90.00
_cell.angle_beta   90.00
_cell.angle_gamma   90.00
#
_symmetry.space_group_name_H-M   'P 1'
#
loop_
_entity.id
_entity.type
_entity.pdbx_description
1 polymer ?
#
loop_
_entity_poly.entity_id
_entity_poly.type
_entity_poly.pdbx_seq_one_letter_code
_entity_poly.pdbx_strand_id
1 'polypeptide(L)'
;MYILFEEHQYESHLVEKVLKDIYVLQDVDKKVSVQYVGYFYNPHLRDCVFILPKVLLTEQETLVGVKQKSGEPVTPEMVLDPQGQVKLSKEYRKFIYEFSVWIYRTLNVFYKANPKSKAILYKHLPQAGKGHRHQAKTYLDIVLSLITFNQENRDFVLFTIKNLHRGNNKINWSRTISHSQAFVQDKDVVYLNPVNKKRIVNYEEELFVIFYSILNYLNGAYGFRTPINIQYELICGKQFKQYMQGMGKTRLMKIRYKYFSDKALQLWDLCFAFFENSYRIAINTNAQEYLLAKSFNVVFEAMIDELIGTPHHDIPKGLADQDDGKRVDHMYTDLALTSAEAQTNREVYYIGDSKYYKSGHPLTSESIYKQYTYARNVIQWNVNLFASDDSQFDEDERKNRKEDKKRFSKIHLQDNSLTEGYDVIPNFFISAFVNNDLKYNVQENIRPHKDKNKEHCTKVSYQFSDRLFDRDTLFLSQYDVNFLYVLFLYARNKANEKSQWKEHVRKKFRDEIRAVIQKEFMIYAMRARLGVDGALYLQQHFYDLNGRVFQPYGEERMTYFAYARSTKNLEKTQAQYDELSRYFIIEKCGMGQDPQVVLNPAIEQELQQPVVQSQWLTLHYLERYTGKGILVGYYKDEAHLKWILGHNDKGSLVYNVRLQVKGEEPRAGAHTAGFYSKKNIQFIVLYTDGVDQTGGYRVFHVKDTASKVTEERMRGTWYPFDVKGPHFFFRFDEEVTIGKLNIRELLAHLRVKHLEEFGTLEEGEPMFTTAEEVLKFRD
;
A
#
# COMPACT_ATOMS: atom_id res chain seq x y z
N MET A 1 32.52 -8.74 -26.01
CA MET A 1 31.53 -9.56 -25.29
C MET A 1 30.60 -10.26 -26.25
N TYR A 2 30.21 -11.48 -25.89
CA TYR A 2 29.17 -12.25 -26.56
C TYR A 2 27.84 -12.06 -25.86
N ILE A 3 26.74 -12.08 -26.62
CA ILE A 3 25.40 -11.85 -26.11
C ILE A 3 24.52 -13.07 -26.42
N LEU A 4 23.82 -13.55 -25.40
CA LEU A 4 22.80 -14.59 -25.52
C LEU A 4 21.50 -14.08 -24.91
N PHE A 5 20.38 -14.73 -25.22
CA PHE A 5 19.08 -14.44 -24.61
C PHE A 5 18.53 -15.68 -23.92
N GLU A 6 17.95 -15.46 -22.75
CA GLU A 6 17.26 -16.48 -21.96
C GLU A 6 16.13 -17.14 -22.77
N GLU A 7 16.01 -18.47 -22.67
CA GLU A 7 14.98 -19.30 -23.33
C GLU A 7 14.91 -19.19 -24.87
N HIS A 8 15.84 -18.47 -25.51
CA HIS A 8 15.96 -18.47 -26.97
C HIS A 8 16.63 -19.76 -27.45
N GLN A 9 16.14 -20.32 -28.55
CA GLN A 9 16.58 -21.59 -29.10
C GLN A 9 17.68 -21.35 -30.14
N TYR A 10 18.93 -21.55 -29.73
CA TYR A 10 20.08 -21.43 -30.63
C TYR A 10 20.41 -22.78 -31.29
N GLU A 11 20.87 -22.73 -32.53
CA GLU A 11 21.52 -23.88 -33.16
C GLU A 11 22.81 -24.24 -32.41
N SER A 12 22.98 -25.51 -32.02
CA SER A 12 24.10 -25.93 -31.15
C SER A 12 25.47 -25.50 -31.69
N HIS A 13 25.67 -25.59 -33.02
CA HIS A 13 26.95 -25.27 -33.65
C HIS A 13 27.36 -23.79 -33.53
N LEU A 14 26.40 -22.87 -33.29
CA LEU A 14 26.67 -21.45 -33.11
C LEU A 14 27.15 -21.12 -31.69
N VAL A 15 26.66 -21.86 -30.69
CA VAL A 15 26.85 -21.55 -29.26
C VAL A 15 27.78 -22.51 -28.53
N GLU A 16 28.16 -23.64 -29.13
CA GLU A 16 29.01 -24.68 -28.52
C GLU A 16 30.30 -24.11 -27.90
N LYS A 17 30.98 -23.21 -28.63
CA LYS A 17 32.21 -22.55 -28.13
C LYS A 17 31.94 -21.52 -27.03
N VAL A 18 30.75 -20.92 -27.03
CA VAL A 18 30.33 -19.88 -26.08
C VAL A 18 29.88 -20.50 -24.75
N LEU A 19 29.23 -21.65 -24.80
CA LEU A 19 28.60 -22.33 -23.66
C LEU A 19 29.40 -23.50 -23.10
N LYS A 20 30.63 -23.75 -23.57
CA LYS A 20 31.44 -24.93 -23.21
C LYS A 20 31.58 -25.20 -21.70
N ASP A 21 31.58 -24.15 -20.87
CA ASP A 21 31.73 -24.22 -19.41
C ASP A 21 30.39 -24.18 -18.63
N ILE A 22 29.26 -24.03 -19.33
CA ILE A 22 27.92 -24.08 -18.76
C ILE A 22 27.28 -25.36 -19.26
N TYR A 23 26.85 -26.23 -18.35
CA TYR A 23 26.15 -27.44 -18.73
C TYR A 23 24.79 -27.05 -19.33
N VAL A 24 24.63 -27.22 -20.65
CA VAL A 24 23.37 -26.98 -21.35
C VAL A 24 22.98 -28.25 -22.09
N LEU A 25 21.75 -28.71 -21.86
CA LEU A 25 21.21 -29.90 -22.51
C LEU A 25 20.79 -29.55 -23.94
N GLN A 26 21.13 -30.43 -24.89
CA GLN A 26 20.66 -30.35 -26.28
C GLN A 26 19.28 -31.01 -26.38
N ASP A 27 18.37 -30.39 -27.12
CA ASP A 27 17.09 -31.01 -27.48
C ASP A 27 17.27 -31.98 -28.69
N VAL A 28 16.24 -32.78 -28.98
CA VAL A 28 16.17 -33.75 -30.08
C VAL A 28 16.53 -33.10 -31.43
N ASP A 29 16.18 -31.83 -31.62
CA ASP A 29 16.46 -31.05 -32.82
C ASP A 29 17.86 -30.41 -32.85
N LYS A 30 18.78 -30.80 -31.96
CA LYS A 30 20.13 -30.21 -31.82
C LYS A 30 20.13 -28.71 -31.50
N LYS A 31 19.05 -28.22 -30.88
CA LYS A 31 18.93 -26.85 -30.38
C LYS A 31 19.31 -26.78 -28.91
N VAL A 32 19.77 -25.60 -28.50
CA VAL A 32 20.28 -25.31 -27.17
C VAL A 32 19.59 -24.04 -26.66
N SER A 33 19.02 -24.11 -25.47
CA SER A 33 18.42 -22.95 -24.78
C SER A 33 19.08 -22.71 -23.43
N VAL A 34 19.31 -21.43 -23.11
CA VAL A 34 19.98 -21.04 -21.87
C VAL A 34 18.93 -20.51 -20.90
N GLN A 35 18.84 -21.07 -19.70
CA GLN A 35 17.86 -20.66 -18.68
C GLN A 35 18.40 -19.59 -17.72
N TYR A 36 19.65 -19.18 -17.91
CA TYR A 36 20.33 -18.26 -17.00
C TYR A 36 20.19 -16.81 -17.46
N VAL A 37 20.22 -15.86 -16.52
CA VAL A 37 20.36 -14.42 -16.81
C VAL A 37 21.51 -13.85 -16.00
N GLY A 38 22.38 -13.07 -16.63
CA GLY A 38 23.54 -12.47 -15.97
C GLY A 38 24.79 -12.57 -16.81
N TYR A 39 25.95 -12.60 -16.17
CA TYR A 39 27.24 -12.57 -16.88
C TYR A 39 28.23 -13.57 -16.30
N PHE A 40 29.11 -14.05 -17.18
CA PHE A 40 30.26 -14.86 -16.81
C PHE A 40 31.42 -14.64 -17.76
N TYR A 41 32.64 -14.90 -17.26
CA TYR A 41 33.84 -14.89 -18.09
C TYR A 41 34.09 -16.26 -18.73
N ASN A 42 34.25 -16.30 -20.06
CA ASN A 42 34.62 -17.53 -20.79
C ASN A 42 36.14 -17.53 -21.06
N PRO A 43 36.93 -18.42 -20.43
CA PRO A 43 38.38 -18.49 -20.59
C PRO A 43 38.84 -18.87 -22.01
N HIS A 44 38.04 -19.65 -22.73
CA HIS A 44 38.36 -20.09 -24.10
C HIS A 44 38.23 -18.94 -25.10
N LEU A 45 37.16 -18.15 -24.99
CA LEU A 45 36.95 -16.94 -25.80
C LEU A 45 37.83 -15.77 -25.32
N ARG A 46 38.36 -15.88 -24.10
CA ARG A 46 39.00 -14.80 -23.36
C ARG A 46 38.12 -13.55 -23.31
N ASP A 47 36.80 -13.71 -23.26
CA ASP A 47 35.82 -12.62 -23.30
C ASP A 47 34.60 -12.96 -22.44
N CYS A 48 33.85 -11.94 -22.05
CA CYS A 48 32.65 -12.09 -21.25
C CYS A 48 31.47 -12.50 -22.13
N VAL A 49 30.63 -13.37 -21.59
CA VAL A 49 29.33 -13.75 -22.16
C VAL A 49 28.26 -13.16 -21.27
N PHE A 50 27.34 -12.42 -21.90
CA PHE A 50 26.22 -11.79 -21.22
C PHE A 50 24.91 -12.42 -21.69
N ILE A 51 24.13 -12.95 -20.76
CA ILE A 51 22.85 -13.58 -21.05
C ILE A 51 21.75 -12.62 -20.61
N LEU A 52 21.04 -12.11 -21.61
CA LEU A 52 20.00 -11.10 -21.49
C LEU A 52 18.65 -11.74 -21.15
N PRO A 53 17.80 -11.03 -20.38
CA PRO A 53 16.47 -11.50 -20.06
C PRO A 53 15.56 -11.60 -21.30
N LYS A 54 14.72 -12.64 -21.39
CA LYS A 54 13.82 -12.92 -22.54
C LYS A 54 12.79 -11.82 -22.87
N VAL A 55 12.46 -10.94 -21.92
CA VAL A 55 11.55 -9.79 -22.11
C VAL A 55 12.05 -8.79 -23.16
N LEU A 56 13.34 -8.81 -23.49
CA LEU A 56 13.92 -8.03 -24.59
C LEU A 56 13.61 -8.63 -25.97
N LEU A 57 12.96 -9.79 -26.02
CA LEU A 57 12.47 -10.44 -27.23
C LEU A 57 10.95 -10.27 -27.35
N THR A 58 10.51 -10.12 -28.60
CA THR A 58 9.11 -10.23 -29.01
C THR A 58 8.71 -11.71 -29.17
N GLU A 59 7.42 -11.98 -29.33
CA GLU A 59 6.92 -13.32 -29.65
C GLU A 59 7.50 -13.89 -30.95
N GLN A 60 7.89 -13.02 -31.90
CA GLN A 60 8.50 -13.42 -33.17
C GLN A 60 10.01 -13.66 -33.06
N GLU A 61 10.57 -13.82 -31.85
CA GLU A 61 12.00 -14.01 -31.60
C GLU A 61 12.90 -12.89 -32.16
N THR A 62 12.43 -11.64 -32.07
CA THR A 62 13.20 -10.45 -32.50
C THR A 62 13.38 -9.45 -31.37
N LEU A 63 14.46 -8.68 -31.43
CA LEU A 63 14.82 -7.69 -30.40
C LEU A 63 13.82 -6.51 -30.38
N VAL A 64 13.30 -6.19 -29.20
CA VAL A 64 12.38 -5.07 -28.98
C VAL A 64 13.05 -3.73 -29.28
N GLY A 65 12.39 -2.88 -30.07
CA GLY A 65 12.86 -1.51 -30.34
C GLY A 65 14.06 -1.41 -31.29
N VAL A 66 14.51 -2.52 -31.89
CA VAL A 66 15.69 -2.55 -32.77
C VAL A 66 15.30 -2.94 -34.17
N LYS A 67 15.74 -2.11 -35.12
CA LYS A 67 15.67 -2.41 -36.55
C LYS A 67 17.04 -2.22 -37.18
N GLN A 68 17.31 -3.00 -38.22
CA GLN A 68 18.44 -2.78 -39.09
C GLN A 68 18.29 -1.46 -39.84
N LYS A 69 19.37 -0.99 -40.48
CA LYS A 69 19.31 0.18 -41.38
C LYS A 69 18.34 -0.02 -42.54
N SER A 70 18.09 -1.26 -42.95
CA SER A 70 17.10 -1.67 -43.95
C SER A 70 15.65 -1.65 -43.45
N GLY A 71 15.43 -1.47 -42.14
CA GLY A 71 14.10 -1.50 -41.50
C GLY A 71 13.65 -2.88 -41.00
N GLU A 72 14.42 -3.94 -41.27
CA GLU A 72 14.13 -5.30 -40.82
C GLU A 72 14.36 -5.48 -39.31
N PRO A 73 13.59 -6.34 -38.62
CA PRO A 73 13.87 -6.73 -37.25
C PRO A 73 15.24 -7.38 -37.09
N VAL A 74 15.80 -7.32 -35.89
CA VAL A 74 17.08 -7.96 -35.56
C VAL A 74 16.81 -9.22 -34.75
N THR A 75 17.43 -10.34 -35.13
CA THR A 75 17.32 -11.61 -34.41
C THR A 75 18.49 -11.79 -33.42
N PRO A 76 18.35 -12.66 -32.40
CA PRO A 76 19.41 -12.96 -31.43
C PRO A 76 20.74 -13.42 -32.04
N GLU A 77 20.72 -14.19 -33.12
CA GLU A 77 21.92 -14.70 -33.79
C GLU A 77 22.74 -13.56 -34.41
N MET A 78 22.08 -12.50 -34.88
CA MET A 78 22.76 -11.35 -35.50
C MET A 78 23.58 -10.52 -34.52
N VAL A 79 23.33 -10.65 -33.22
CA VAL A 79 23.99 -9.86 -32.15
C VAL A 79 24.87 -10.72 -31.23
N LEU A 80 24.95 -12.02 -31.51
CA LEU A 80 25.62 -13.00 -30.68
C LEU A 80 27.11 -12.68 -30.47
N ASP A 81 27.80 -12.28 -31.54
CA ASP A 81 29.22 -11.97 -31.52
C ASP A 81 29.51 -10.45 -31.66
N PRO A 82 30.73 -10.00 -31.30
CA PRO A 82 31.12 -8.60 -31.42
C PRO A 82 31.05 -8.03 -32.85
N GLN A 83 31.22 -8.86 -33.89
CA GLN A 83 31.21 -8.41 -35.30
C GLN A 83 29.77 -8.10 -35.75
N GLY A 84 28.82 -8.96 -35.39
CA GLY A 84 27.39 -8.75 -35.61
C GLY A 84 26.88 -7.49 -34.91
N GLN A 85 27.36 -7.24 -33.69
CA GLN A 85 27.00 -6.05 -32.91
C GLN A 85 27.43 -4.73 -33.57
N VAL A 86 28.46 -4.70 -34.42
CA VAL A 86 28.89 -3.48 -35.14
C VAL A 86 27.78 -2.94 -36.06
N LYS A 87 26.89 -3.82 -36.53
CA LYS A 87 25.76 -3.46 -37.40
C LYS A 87 24.65 -2.70 -36.65
N LEU A 88 24.64 -2.77 -35.32
CA LEU A 88 23.65 -2.11 -34.46
C LEU A 88 23.89 -0.60 -34.38
N SER A 89 22.81 0.15 -34.13
CA SER A 89 22.90 1.59 -33.86
C SER A 89 23.81 1.88 -32.66
N LYS A 90 24.37 3.08 -32.61
CA LYS A 90 25.26 3.48 -31.51
C LYS A 90 24.48 3.56 -30.19
N GLU A 91 23.23 4.00 -30.27
CA GLU A 91 22.28 4.11 -29.18
C GLU A 91 21.97 2.74 -28.58
N TYR A 92 21.69 1.74 -29.42
CA TYR A 92 21.36 0.41 -28.94
C TYR A 92 22.55 -0.32 -28.34
N ARG A 93 23.74 -0.18 -28.95
CA ARG A 93 24.99 -0.68 -28.34
C ARG A 93 25.15 -0.08 -26.95
N LYS A 94 25.05 1.25 -26.83
CA LYS A 94 25.14 1.94 -25.54
C LYS A 94 24.11 1.39 -24.53
N PHE A 95 22.88 1.16 -24.95
CA PHE A 95 21.85 0.54 -24.12
C PHE A 95 22.27 -0.83 -23.59
N ILE A 96 22.71 -1.77 -24.45
CA ILE A 96 23.18 -3.10 -24.02
C ILE A 96 24.33 -2.97 -23.02
N TYR A 97 25.29 -2.09 -23.31
CA TYR A 97 26.44 -1.85 -22.43
C TYR A 97 26.00 -1.37 -21.04
N GLU A 98 25.10 -0.38 -20.95
CA GLU A 98 24.58 0.13 -19.67
C GLU A 98 23.67 -0.90 -18.96
N PHE A 99 22.89 -1.65 -19.73
CA PHE A 99 21.99 -2.68 -19.22
C PHE A 99 22.72 -3.81 -18.50
N SER A 100 23.96 -4.13 -18.91
CA SER A 100 24.81 -5.09 -18.19
C SER A 100 25.09 -4.70 -16.74
N VAL A 101 25.31 -3.40 -16.49
CA VAL A 101 25.50 -2.88 -15.14
C VAL A 101 24.21 -2.99 -14.34
N TRP A 102 23.08 -2.72 -14.97
CA TRP A 102 21.79 -2.81 -14.32
C TRP A 102 21.41 -4.25 -13.91
N ILE A 103 21.66 -5.23 -14.76
CA ILE A 103 21.48 -6.65 -14.42
C ILE A 103 22.43 -7.06 -13.28
N TYR A 104 23.72 -6.71 -13.38
CA TYR A 104 24.68 -6.96 -12.29
C TYR A 104 24.18 -6.40 -10.95
N ARG A 105 23.75 -5.14 -10.95
CA ARG A 105 23.26 -4.45 -9.77
C ARG A 105 22.01 -5.12 -9.21
N THR A 106 21.06 -5.48 -10.06
CA THR A 106 19.83 -6.18 -9.67
C THR A 106 20.14 -7.50 -8.98
N LEU A 107 20.99 -8.33 -9.59
CA LEU A 107 21.40 -9.61 -9.02
C LEU A 107 22.15 -9.44 -7.70
N ASN A 108 23.02 -8.44 -7.59
CA ASN A 108 23.76 -8.15 -6.35
C ASN A 108 22.83 -7.66 -5.22
N VAL A 109 21.85 -6.80 -5.53
CA VAL A 109 20.83 -6.36 -4.55
C VAL A 109 19.98 -7.54 -4.10
N PHE A 110 19.50 -8.37 -5.03
CA PHE A 110 18.74 -9.57 -4.71
C PHE A 110 19.56 -10.57 -3.88
N TYR A 111 20.82 -10.81 -4.22
CA TYR A 111 21.72 -11.69 -3.45
C TYR A 111 21.88 -11.23 -2.00
N LYS A 112 22.08 -9.92 -1.80
CA LYS A 112 22.26 -9.34 -0.46
C LYS A 112 20.99 -9.40 0.38
N ALA A 113 19.83 -9.23 -0.25
CA ALA A 113 18.55 -9.37 0.42
C ALA A 113 18.22 -10.85 0.73
N ASN A 114 18.64 -11.77 -0.14
CA ASN A 114 18.28 -13.19 -0.09
C ASN A 114 19.51 -14.13 -0.15
N PRO A 115 20.42 -14.08 0.84
CA PRO A 115 21.71 -14.79 0.78
C PRO A 115 21.58 -16.32 0.76
N LYS A 116 20.46 -16.87 1.24
CA LYS A 116 20.17 -18.31 1.25
C LYS A 116 19.51 -18.81 -0.03
N SER A 117 19.11 -17.91 -0.94
CA SER A 117 18.39 -18.30 -2.16
C SER A 117 19.31 -19.03 -3.12
N LYS A 118 18.85 -20.20 -3.61
CA LYS A 118 19.54 -20.97 -4.66
C LYS A 118 19.31 -20.41 -6.07
N ALA A 119 18.52 -19.33 -6.18
CA ALA A 119 18.21 -18.69 -7.45
C ALA A 119 19.42 -18.03 -8.10
N ILE A 120 20.47 -17.69 -7.34
CA ILE A 120 21.72 -17.15 -7.90
C ILE A 120 22.84 -18.19 -7.80
N LEU A 121 23.52 -18.38 -8.91
CA LEU A 121 24.86 -18.94 -9.00
C LEU A 121 25.87 -17.81 -8.88
N TYR A 122 26.64 -17.83 -7.80
CA TYR A 122 27.68 -16.84 -7.53
C TYR A 122 28.99 -17.54 -7.21
N LYS A 123 30.05 -17.20 -7.94
CA LYS A 123 31.42 -17.58 -7.60
C LYS A 123 32.31 -16.35 -7.65
N HIS A 124 32.68 -15.87 -6.46
CA HIS A 124 33.74 -14.88 -6.27
C HIS A 124 35.01 -15.61 -5.83
N LEU A 125 36.16 -15.25 -6.41
CA LEU A 125 37.45 -15.75 -5.96
C LEU A 125 38.20 -14.65 -5.20
N PRO A 126 38.98 -15.01 -4.17
CA PRO A 126 39.84 -14.04 -3.50
C PRO A 126 40.85 -13.47 -4.50
N GLN A 127 40.91 -12.14 -4.58
CA GLN A 127 41.93 -11.40 -5.32
C GLN A 127 43.27 -11.50 -4.59
N ALA A 128 43.91 -12.67 -4.67
CA ALA A 128 45.26 -12.87 -4.16
C ALA A 128 46.03 -13.73 -5.16
N GLY A 129 46.48 -13.11 -6.24
CA GLY A 129 47.37 -13.76 -7.18
C GLY A 129 47.99 -12.77 -8.14
N LYS A 130 49.33 -12.73 -8.19
CA LYS A 130 50.13 -12.10 -9.25
C LYS A 130 49.98 -12.91 -10.55
N GLY A 131 48.75 -13.04 -11.05
CA GLY A 131 48.40 -13.74 -12.28
C GLY A 131 48.60 -12.89 -13.53
N HIS A 132 48.40 -13.49 -14.70
CA HIS A 132 48.54 -12.83 -15.99
C HIS A 132 47.44 -11.78 -16.20
N ARG A 133 47.85 -10.59 -16.64
CA ARG A 133 47.00 -9.44 -16.97
C ARG A 133 45.98 -9.80 -18.07
N HIS A 134 44.71 -10.02 -17.70
CA HIS A 134 43.54 -9.98 -18.58
C HIS A 134 43.27 -8.54 -19.08
N GLN A 135 42.36 -8.31 -20.03
CA GLN A 135 41.98 -6.96 -20.48
C GLN A 135 40.54 -6.65 -20.04
N ALA A 136 40.26 -5.47 -19.47
CA ALA A 136 38.91 -4.96 -19.26
C ALA A 136 38.17 -4.94 -20.60
N LYS A 137 37.14 -5.77 -20.73
CA LYS A 137 36.39 -5.89 -21.98
C LYS A 137 35.00 -5.27 -21.87
N THR A 138 34.30 -5.42 -20.77
CA THR A 138 32.94 -4.87 -20.65
C THR A 138 32.91 -3.54 -19.92
N TYR A 139 31.85 -2.76 -20.15
CA TYR A 139 31.60 -1.55 -19.35
C TYR A 139 31.44 -1.89 -17.86
N LEU A 140 30.81 -3.03 -17.56
CA LEU A 140 30.74 -3.57 -16.21
C LEU A 140 32.14 -3.79 -15.62
N ASP A 141 33.08 -4.40 -16.36
CA ASP A 141 34.46 -4.60 -15.88
C ASP A 141 35.16 -3.28 -15.55
N ILE A 142 34.95 -2.24 -16.37
CA ILE A 142 35.50 -0.90 -16.12
C ILE A 142 34.92 -0.32 -14.82
N VAL A 143 33.60 -0.39 -14.65
CA VAL A 143 32.90 0.09 -13.47
C VAL A 143 33.37 -0.65 -12.21
N LEU A 144 33.44 -1.98 -12.27
CA LEU A 144 33.92 -2.81 -11.16
C LEU A 144 35.39 -2.50 -10.86
N SER A 145 36.24 -2.33 -11.86
CA SER A 145 37.66 -1.98 -11.67
C SER A 145 37.86 -0.62 -11.03
N LEU A 146 37.05 0.39 -11.38
CA LEU A 146 37.06 1.71 -10.73
C LEU A 146 36.70 1.60 -9.25
N ILE A 147 35.71 0.77 -8.92
CA ILE A 147 35.26 0.54 -7.54
C ILE A 147 36.33 -0.21 -6.74
N THR A 148 36.87 -1.30 -7.29
CA THR A 148 37.95 -2.08 -6.69
C THR A 148 39.20 -1.23 -6.47
N PHE A 149 39.57 -0.39 -7.45
CA PHE A 149 40.70 0.53 -7.31
C PHE A 149 40.51 1.46 -6.11
N ASN A 150 39.30 2.00 -5.89
CA ASN A 150 39.00 2.86 -4.75
C ASN A 150 39.14 2.12 -3.40
N GLN A 151 38.75 0.85 -3.36
CA GLN A 151 38.81 0.02 -2.16
C GLN A 151 40.27 -0.34 -1.81
N GLU A 152 41.07 -0.74 -2.80
CA GLU A 152 42.44 -1.22 -2.60
C GLU A 152 43.48 -0.10 -2.46
N ASN A 153 43.24 1.08 -3.06
CA ASN A 153 44.25 2.13 -3.19
C ASN A 153 43.94 3.40 -2.39
N ARG A 154 43.13 3.27 -1.33
CA ARG A 154 42.77 4.40 -0.45
C ARG A 154 44.01 5.06 0.18
N ASP A 155 44.96 4.26 0.66
CA ASP A 155 46.19 4.76 1.28
C ASP A 155 47.09 5.48 0.29
N PHE A 156 47.14 5.00 -0.96
CA PHE A 156 47.88 5.66 -2.03
C PHE A 156 47.34 7.07 -2.26
N VAL A 157 46.02 7.21 -2.39
CA VAL A 157 45.39 8.52 -2.62
C VAL A 157 45.63 9.46 -1.44
N LEU A 158 45.42 8.99 -0.21
CA LEU A 158 45.67 9.78 1.00
C LEU A 158 47.13 10.21 1.14
N PHE A 159 48.08 9.31 0.83
CA PHE A 159 49.51 9.61 0.85
C PHE A 159 49.89 10.66 -0.19
N THR A 160 49.41 10.53 -1.42
CA THR A 160 49.66 11.48 -2.51
C THR A 160 49.13 12.86 -2.15
N ILE A 161 47.90 12.94 -1.62
CA ILE A 161 47.29 14.20 -1.15
C ILE A 161 48.09 14.82 0.00
N LYS A 162 48.44 14.02 1.01
CA LYS A 162 49.24 14.47 2.16
C LYS A 162 50.59 15.05 1.70
N ASN A 163 51.24 14.41 0.74
CA ASN A 163 52.50 14.90 0.18
C ASN A 163 52.31 16.15 -0.69
N LEU A 164 51.22 16.23 -1.45
CA LEU A 164 50.84 17.42 -2.21
C LEU A 164 50.73 18.66 -1.32
N HIS A 165 50.07 18.50 -0.18
CA HIS A 165 49.85 19.60 0.76
C HIS A 165 51.08 19.89 1.65
N ARG A 166 52.00 18.93 1.81
CA ARG A 166 53.29 19.11 2.50
C ARG A 166 54.26 19.94 1.66
N GLY A 167 54.14 21.26 1.76
CA GLY A 167 55.07 22.20 1.10
C GLY A 167 54.40 23.44 0.53
N ASN A 168 53.07 23.47 0.48
CA ASN A 168 52.31 24.65 0.13
C ASN A 168 52.51 25.73 1.20
N ASN A 169 52.66 26.99 0.78
CA ASN A 169 53.01 28.12 1.67
C ASN A 169 54.34 27.97 2.45
N LYS A 170 55.24 27.05 2.07
CA LYS A 170 56.62 27.13 2.57
C LYS A 170 57.30 28.36 1.97
N ILE A 171 57.94 29.14 2.83
CA ILE A 171 58.76 30.29 2.45
C ILE A 171 59.88 29.76 1.55
N ASN A 172 59.98 30.32 0.35
CA ASN A 172 61.13 30.08 -0.50
C ASN A 172 62.22 31.04 -0.04
N TRP A 173 63.06 30.60 0.91
CA TRP A 173 64.09 31.45 1.51
C TRP A 173 65.04 32.04 0.46
N SER A 174 65.47 31.28 -0.55
CA SER A 174 66.36 31.83 -1.58
C SER A 174 65.70 32.97 -2.36
N ARG A 175 64.45 32.80 -2.82
CA ARG A 175 63.72 33.90 -3.48
C ARG A 175 63.38 35.05 -2.54
N THR A 176 63.08 34.76 -1.27
CA THR A 176 62.77 35.77 -0.26
C THR A 176 63.98 36.64 0.04
N ILE A 177 65.16 36.03 0.20
CA ILE A 177 66.43 36.74 0.40
C ILE A 177 66.77 37.58 -0.83
N SER A 178 66.52 37.08 -2.05
CA SER A 178 66.82 37.81 -3.29
C SER A 178 65.86 38.96 -3.61
N HIS A 179 64.58 38.86 -3.25
CA HIS A 179 63.54 39.81 -3.70
C HIS A 179 62.94 40.69 -2.59
N SER A 180 63.08 40.32 -1.33
CA SER A 180 62.49 41.06 -0.20
C SER A 180 63.59 41.72 0.62
N GLN A 181 63.41 43.00 0.96
CA GLN A 181 64.35 43.73 1.79
C GLN A 181 64.34 43.19 3.23
N ALA A 182 65.52 42.85 3.74
CA ALA A 182 65.70 42.39 5.10
C ALA A 182 65.82 43.57 6.06
N PHE A 183 65.11 43.51 7.19
CA PHE A 183 65.30 44.44 8.31
C PHE A 183 66.17 43.75 9.35
N VAL A 184 67.31 44.35 9.66
CA VAL A 184 68.26 43.82 10.66
C VAL A 184 68.14 44.66 11.91
N GLN A 185 67.77 44.04 13.03
CA GLN A 185 67.76 44.66 14.34
C GLN A 185 68.59 43.80 15.29
N ASP A 186 69.67 44.39 15.82
CA ASP A 186 70.71 43.71 16.59
C ASP A 186 71.32 42.48 15.87
N LYS A 187 71.07 41.27 16.38
CA LYS A 187 71.56 39.99 15.81
C LYS A 187 70.50 39.22 15.00
N ASP A 188 69.27 39.74 14.90
CA ASP A 188 68.16 39.07 14.23
C ASP A 188 67.83 39.73 12.87
N VAL A 189 67.54 38.88 11.88
CA VAL A 189 67.18 39.31 10.52
C VAL A 189 65.71 38.95 10.25
N VAL A 190 64.89 39.97 9.97
CA VAL A 190 63.45 39.83 9.74
C VAL A 190 63.08 40.24 8.32
N TYR A 191 62.34 39.36 7.62
CA TYR A 191 61.77 39.64 6.30
C TYR A 191 60.26 39.91 6.44
N LEU A 192 59.81 41.12 6.13
CA LEU A 192 58.38 41.50 6.27
C LEU A 192 57.49 40.82 5.21
N ASN A 193 58.02 40.58 4.01
CA ASN A 193 57.26 40.03 2.88
C ASN A 193 57.91 38.75 2.33
N PRO A 194 57.77 37.60 3.02
CA PRO A 194 58.33 36.34 2.53
C PRO A 194 57.67 35.87 1.22
N VAL A 195 58.49 35.44 0.25
CA VAL A 195 58.01 34.89 -1.03
C VAL A 195 57.69 33.40 -0.84
N ASN A 196 56.41 33.09 -0.75
CA ASN A 196 55.93 31.71 -0.61
C ASN A 196 55.96 30.95 -1.95
N LYS A 197 56.20 29.64 -1.88
CA LYS A 197 55.95 28.75 -3.02
C LYS A 197 54.45 28.76 -3.34
N LYS A 198 54.07 29.30 -4.51
CA LYS A 198 52.68 29.26 -5.01
C LYS A 198 52.33 27.85 -5.49
N ARG A 199 51.06 27.47 -5.34
CA ARG A 199 50.49 26.21 -5.84
C ARG A 199 50.66 26.13 -7.37
N ILE A 200 51.44 25.17 -7.85
CA ILE A 200 51.45 24.77 -9.27
C ILE A 200 50.17 23.97 -9.51
N VAL A 201 49.53 24.14 -10.67
CA VAL A 201 48.40 23.27 -11.09
C VAL A 201 48.86 21.83 -11.00
N ASN A 202 48.34 21.09 -10.02
CA ASN A 202 48.74 19.72 -9.80
C ASN A 202 47.81 18.81 -10.58
N TYR A 203 48.36 18.17 -11.61
CA TYR A 203 47.59 17.27 -12.44
C TYR A 203 47.01 16.11 -11.60
N GLU A 204 47.72 15.60 -10.57
CA GLU A 204 47.28 14.41 -9.80
C GLU A 204 45.99 14.70 -9.05
N GLU A 205 45.87 15.91 -8.51
CA GLU A 205 44.64 16.39 -7.91
C GLU A 205 43.50 16.48 -8.95
N GLU A 206 43.80 16.96 -10.15
CA GLU A 206 42.82 16.99 -11.24
C GLU A 206 42.35 15.58 -11.63
N LEU A 207 43.26 14.61 -11.69
CA LEU A 207 42.92 13.21 -11.92
C LEU A 207 42.03 12.66 -10.80
N PHE A 208 42.33 12.98 -9.54
CA PHE A 208 41.47 12.59 -8.41
C PHE A 208 40.09 13.23 -8.49
N VAL A 209 39.98 14.52 -8.82
CA VAL A 209 38.68 15.18 -9.03
C VAL A 209 37.87 14.44 -10.08
N ILE A 210 38.46 14.11 -11.23
CA ILE A 210 37.80 13.35 -12.30
C ILE A 210 37.36 11.97 -11.78
N PHE A 211 38.26 11.22 -11.14
CA PHE A 211 37.98 9.90 -10.61
C PHE A 211 36.83 9.89 -9.59
N TYR A 212 36.87 10.76 -8.58
CA TYR A 212 35.81 10.83 -7.57
C TYR A 212 34.51 11.40 -8.14
N SER A 213 34.57 12.22 -9.19
CA SER A 213 33.38 12.63 -9.94
C SER A 213 32.73 11.45 -10.68
N ILE A 214 33.54 10.56 -11.25
CA ILE A 214 33.05 9.29 -11.84
C ILE A 214 32.39 8.43 -10.76
N LEU A 215 33.04 8.22 -9.62
CA LEU A 215 32.45 7.44 -8.51
C LEU A 215 31.16 8.07 -7.99
N ASN A 216 31.11 9.40 -7.87
CA ASN A 216 29.89 10.11 -7.48
C ASN A 216 28.76 9.90 -8.49
N TYR A 217 29.08 9.97 -9.80
CA TYR A 217 28.12 9.63 -10.84
C TYR A 217 27.64 8.19 -10.75
N LEU A 218 28.54 7.21 -10.55
CA LEU A 218 28.17 5.81 -10.40
C LEU A 218 27.27 5.57 -9.18
N ASN A 219 27.57 6.25 -8.07
CA ASN A 219 26.74 6.22 -6.87
C ASN A 219 25.33 6.81 -7.13
N GLY A 220 25.26 7.98 -7.78
CA GLY A 220 24.00 8.66 -8.06
C GLY A 220 23.14 7.98 -9.14
N ALA A 221 23.77 7.56 -10.24
CA ALA A 221 23.12 6.97 -11.40
C ALA A 221 22.73 5.51 -11.14
N TYR A 222 23.69 4.65 -10.78
CA TYR A 222 23.50 3.20 -10.66
C TYR A 222 23.33 2.68 -9.23
N GLY A 223 23.41 3.56 -8.22
CA GLY A 223 23.21 3.20 -6.81
C GLY A 223 24.38 2.46 -6.17
N PHE A 224 25.59 2.55 -6.74
CA PHE A 224 26.78 2.08 -6.03
C PHE A 224 26.96 2.87 -4.72
N ARG A 225 27.56 2.26 -3.69
CA ARG A 225 27.80 2.89 -2.37
C ARG A 225 29.29 2.98 -2.10
N THR A 226 30.02 3.52 -3.07
CA THR A 226 31.47 3.63 -2.99
C THR A 226 31.84 4.86 -2.17
N PRO A 227 32.67 4.75 -1.12
CA PRO A 227 33.01 5.88 -0.26
C PRO A 227 33.88 6.89 -1.01
N ILE A 228 33.50 8.17 -0.94
CA ILE A 228 34.26 9.30 -1.49
C ILE A 228 34.97 9.96 -0.31
N ASN A 229 36.27 9.71 -0.19
CA ASN A 229 37.03 10.02 1.02
C ASN A 229 37.78 11.35 0.96
N ILE A 230 37.39 12.26 0.06
CA ILE A 230 38.07 13.54 -0.12
C ILE A 230 37.07 14.68 -0.30
N GLN A 231 37.38 15.82 0.31
CA GLN A 231 36.63 17.07 0.23
C GLN A 231 36.99 17.91 -1.00
N TYR A 232 37.20 17.29 -2.16
CA TYR A 232 37.35 18.04 -3.40
C TYR A 232 35.98 18.50 -3.92
N GLU A 233 35.94 19.66 -4.57
CA GLU A 233 34.78 20.08 -5.33
C GLU A 233 34.64 19.17 -6.56
N LEU A 234 33.62 18.32 -6.56
CA LEU A 234 33.40 17.32 -7.60
C LEU A 234 32.66 17.93 -8.79
N ILE A 235 32.98 17.45 -9.98
CA ILE A 235 32.28 17.80 -11.22
C ILE A 235 30.92 17.09 -11.20
N CYS A 236 29.85 17.86 -11.06
CA CYS A 236 28.49 17.33 -10.91
C CYS A 236 27.51 17.91 -11.95
N GLY A 237 26.32 17.32 -12.04
CA GLY A 237 25.19 17.87 -12.79
C GLY A 237 25.47 18.12 -14.28
N LYS A 238 25.16 19.33 -14.77
CA LYS A 238 25.32 19.70 -16.19
C LYS A 238 26.78 19.62 -16.66
N GLN A 239 27.73 19.99 -15.80
CA GLN A 239 29.16 19.92 -16.14
C GLN A 239 29.58 18.47 -16.36
N PHE A 240 29.17 17.55 -15.47
CA PHE A 240 29.51 16.14 -15.65
C PHE A 240 28.87 15.52 -16.90
N LYS A 241 27.67 15.97 -17.29
CA LYS A 241 27.06 15.58 -18.58
C LYS A 241 27.93 16.00 -19.78
N GLN A 242 28.56 17.18 -19.75
CA GLN A 242 29.50 17.60 -20.78
C GLN A 242 30.78 16.73 -20.78
N TYR A 243 31.25 16.32 -19.61
CA TYR A 243 32.36 15.36 -19.48
C TYR A 243 32.03 14.03 -20.18
N MET A 244 30.81 13.52 -19.97
CA MET A 244 30.31 12.33 -20.65
C MET A 244 30.13 12.49 -22.17
N GLN A 245 29.93 13.71 -22.65
CA GLN A 245 29.79 14.03 -24.08
C GLN A 245 31.13 14.25 -24.79
N GLY A 246 32.26 13.96 -24.13
CA GLY A 246 33.60 13.95 -24.74
C GLY A 246 34.60 14.92 -24.10
N MET A 247 34.14 15.86 -23.25
CA MET A 247 35.06 16.76 -22.55
C MET A 247 35.99 16.00 -21.60
N GLY A 248 35.51 14.92 -20.96
CA GLY A 248 36.32 14.10 -20.06
C GLY A 248 37.51 13.45 -20.75
N LYS A 249 37.30 12.89 -21.95
CA LYS A 249 38.37 12.34 -22.80
C LYS A 249 39.41 13.40 -23.15
N THR A 250 38.96 14.55 -23.63
CA THR A 250 39.84 15.67 -24.02
C THR A 250 40.64 16.17 -22.82
N ARG A 251 40.03 16.26 -21.64
CA ARG A 251 40.71 16.69 -20.42
C ARG A 251 41.75 15.68 -19.97
N LEU A 252 41.41 14.39 -19.92
CA LEU A 252 42.34 13.31 -19.58
C LEU A 252 43.55 13.27 -20.52
N MET A 253 43.38 13.48 -21.83
CA MET A 253 44.51 13.54 -22.77
C MET A 253 45.47 14.70 -22.48
N LYS A 254 44.99 15.85 -22.02
CA LYS A 254 45.84 17.02 -21.67
C LYS A 254 46.73 16.79 -20.45
N ILE A 255 46.36 15.82 -19.62
CA ILE A 255 47.04 15.52 -18.35
C ILE A 255 47.76 14.16 -18.36
N ARG A 256 47.70 13.44 -19.49
CA ARG A 256 48.40 12.17 -19.71
C ARG A 256 49.92 12.35 -19.54
N TYR A 257 50.57 11.40 -18.86
CA TYR A 257 52.01 11.36 -18.57
C TYR A 257 52.57 12.51 -17.70
N LYS A 258 51.70 13.27 -17.03
CA LYS A 258 52.13 14.35 -16.11
C LYS A 258 52.16 13.92 -14.64
N TYR A 259 52.15 12.61 -14.40
CA TYR A 259 52.13 11.95 -13.08
C TYR A 259 53.35 11.06 -12.93
N PHE A 260 53.81 10.87 -11.69
CA PHE A 260 55.08 10.17 -11.41
C PHE A 260 54.90 8.74 -10.88
N SER A 261 53.67 8.26 -10.71
CA SER A 261 53.35 6.95 -10.12
C SER A 261 52.65 6.01 -11.10
N ASP A 262 53.08 4.74 -11.13
CA ASP A 262 52.41 3.67 -11.90
C ASP A 262 50.93 3.51 -11.51
N LYS A 263 50.59 3.75 -10.24
CA LYS A 263 49.18 3.73 -9.77
C LYS A 263 48.37 4.89 -10.34
N ALA A 264 49.00 6.05 -10.57
CA ALA A 264 48.34 7.19 -11.19
C ALA A 264 48.10 6.94 -12.70
N LEU A 265 49.03 6.27 -13.39
CA LEU A 265 48.83 5.83 -14.77
C LEU A 265 47.68 4.82 -14.88
N GLN A 266 47.63 3.82 -13.99
CA GLN A 266 46.53 2.86 -13.93
C GLN A 266 45.17 3.57 -13.69
N LEU A 267 45.14 4.54 -12.78
CA LEU A 267 43.93 5.32 -12.52
C LEU A 267 43.49 6.16 -13.73
N TRP A 268 44.45 6.77 -14.42
CA TRP A 268 44.21 7.52 -15.65
C TRP A 268 43.61 6.62 -16.73
N ASP A 269 44.17 5.43 -16.92
CA ASP A 269 43.66 4.44 -17.88
C ASP A 269 42.19 4.10 -17.56
N LEU A 270 41.87 3.80 -16.29
CA LEU A 270 40.51 3.48 -15.84
C LEU A 270 39.52 4.62 -16.09
N CYS A 271 39.90 5.85 -15.73
CA CYS A 271 39.07 7.03 -15.98
C CYS A 271 38.87 7.29 -17.48
N PHE A 272 39.90 7.05 -18.29
CA PHE A 272 39.86 7.23 -19.72
C PHE A 272 38.93 6.22 -20.39
N ALA A 273 39.05 4.93 -20.06
CA ALA A 273 38.18 3.89 -20.60
C ALA A 273 36.70 4.13 -20.24
N PHE A 274 36.44 4.66 -19.05
CA PHE A 274 35.08 5.04 -18.65
C PHE A 274 34.47 6.12 -19.57
N PHE A 275 35.20 7.18 -19.90
CA PHE A 275 34.66 8.22 -20.79
C PHE A 275 34.68 7.84 -22.27
N GLU A 276 35.66 7.02 -22.68
CA GLU A 276 35.75 6.59 -24.07
C GLU A 276 34.66 5.56 -24.43
N ASN A 277 34.10 4.88 -23.42
CA ASN A 277 33.24 3.71 -23.60
C ASN A 277 33.90 2.68 -24.55
N SER A 278 35.24 2.60 -24.55
CA SER A 278 36.02 1.76 -25.46
C SER A 278 37.34 1.28 -24.82
N TYR A 279 37.94 0.26 -25.45
CA TYR A 279 38.79 -0.76 -24.84
C TYR A 279 40.29 -0.41 -24.78
N ARG A 280 40.94 -0.83 -23.68
CA ARG A 280 42.21 -1.62 -23.57
C ARG A 280 42.90 -1.32 -22.24
N ILE A 281 42.42 -1.88 -21.12
CA ILE A 281 43.12 -1.82 -19.83
C ILE A 281 43.45 -3.22 -19.37
N ALA A 282 44.66 -3.46 -18.89
CA ALA A 282 45.03 -4.71 -18.27
C ALA A 282 44.37 -4.88 -16.88
N ILE A 283 43.40 -5.78 -16.71
CA ILE A 283 42.82 -6.23 -15.43
C ILE A 283 43.45 -7.56 -15.02
N ASN A 284 43.69 -7.82 -13.75
CA ASN A 284 44.19 -9.11 -13.30
C ASN A 284 43.03 -10.01 -12.84
N THR A 285 42.66 -11.03 -13.62
CA THR A 285 41.67 -12.04 -13.23
C THR A 285 42.04 -13.39 -13.82
N ASN A 286 42.47 -14.32 -12.96
CA ASN A 286 42.97 -15.64 -13.37
C ASN A 286 41.94 -16.77 -13.16
N ALA A 287 40.64 -16.49 -12.99
CA ALA A 287 39.65 -17.55 -12.81
C ALA A 287 38.20 -17.14 -13.16
N GLN A 288 37.36 -18.13 -13.51
CA GLN A 288 35.95 -17.99 -13.91
C GLN A 288 35.11 -17.29 -12.83
N GLU A 289 34.86 -16.00 -13.01
CA GLU A 289 33.85 -15.25 -12.26
C GLU A 289 32.50 -15.35 -12.97
N TYR A 290 31.44 -15.64 -12.22
CA TYR A 290 30.07 -15.61 -12.72
C TYR A 290 29.09 -15.11 -11.65
N LEU A 291 28.09 -14.36 -12.12
CA LEU A 291 26.90 -14.00 -11.37
C LEU A 291 25.72 -14.24 -12.32
N LEU A 292 25.06 -15.37 -12.12
CA LEU A 292 23.99 -15.86 -12.97
C LEU A 292 22.75 -16.15 -12.12
N ALA A 293 21.60 -15.63 -12.50
CA ALA A 293 20.32 -16.12 -11.99
C ALA A 293 19.96 -17.42 -12.72
N LYS A 294 19.71 -18.51 -11.98
CA LYS A 294 19.15 -19.76 -12.49
C LYS A 294 17.69 -19.62 -12.92
N SER A 295 16.96 -18.76 -12.23
CA SER A 295 15.57 -18.45 -12.53
C SER A 295 15.39 -16.96 -12.34
N PHE A 296 15.32 -16.24 -13.46
CA PHE A 296 15.08 -14.81 -13.41
C PHE A 296 13.63 -14.48 -13.05
N ASN A 297 12.69 -15.42 -13.20
CA ASN A 297 11.32 -15.32 -12.69
C ASN A 297 11.30 -14.99 -11.20
N VAL A 298 12.06 -15.75 -10.37
CA VAL A 298 12.14 -15.53 -8.92
C VAL A 298 12.75 -14.17 -8.59
N VAL A 299 13.74 -13.72 -9.37
CA VAL A 299 14.33 -12.39 -9.20
C VAL A 299 13.30 -11.31 -9.54
N PHE A 300 12.51 -11.50 -10.60
CA PHE A 300 11.45 -10.59 -11.01
C PHE A 300 10.32 -10.50 -9.98
N GLU A 301 9.85 -11.64 -9.48
CA GLU A 301 8.87 -11.69 -8.38
C GLU A 301 9.38 -10.91 -7.17
N ALA A 302 10.62 -11.14 -6.73
CA ALA A 302 11.20 -10.38 -5.61
C ALA A 302 11.35 -8.87 -5.89
N MET A 303 11.59 -8.47 -7.14
CA MET A 303 11.59 -7.04 -7.51
C MET A 303 10.20 -6.43 -7.34
N ILE A 304 9.16 -7.11 -7.81
CA ILE A 304 7.78 -6.63 -7.72
C ILE A 304 7.31 -6.61 -6.26
N ASP A 305 7.61 -7.65 -5.49
CA ASP A 305 7.26 -7.73 -4.07
C ASP A 305 7.92 -6.60 -3.26
N GLU A 306 9.21 -6.30 -3.51
CA GLU A 306 9.86 -5.17 -2.83
C GLU A 306 9.23 -3.82 -3.20
N LEU A 307 8.86 -3.64 -4.48
CA LEU A 307 8.35 -2.37 -5.00
C LEU A 307 6.87 -2.12 -4.70
N ILE A 308 6.04 -3.15 -4.57
CA ILE A 308 4.58 -3.01 -4.43
C ILE A 308 4.07 -3.77 -3.20
N GLY A 309 4.61 -4.96 -2.93
CA GLY A 309 4.20 -5.85 -1.84
C GLY A 309 4.62 -5.37 -0.44
N THR A 310 4.16 -6.13 0.54
CA THR A 310 4.56 -6.04 1.95
C THR A 310 5.57 -7.16 2.22
N PRO A 311 6.67 -6.89 2.93
CA PRO A 311 7.68 -7.90 3.22
C PRO A 311 7.06 -9.17 3.80
N HIS A 312 7.47 -10.33 3.30
CA HIS A 312 6.88 -11.60 3.70
C HIS A 312 6.93 -11.90 5.21
N HIS A 313 7.91 -11.38 5.95
CA HIS A 313 8.00 -11.52 7.41
C HIS A 313 6.94 -10.70 8.18
N ASP A 314 6.33 -9.72 7.51
CA ASP A 314 5.23 -8.91 8.04
C ASP A 314 3.86 -9.52 7.76
N ILE A 315 3.81 -10.61 6.99
CA ILE A 315 2.60 -11.34 6.66
C ILE A 315 2.46 -12.53 7.63
N PRO A 316 1.26 -12.77 8.20
CA PRO A 316 0.99 -13.95 9.02
C PRO A 316 1.38 -15.24 8.31
N LYS A 317 2.04 -16.16 9.02
CA LYS A 317 2.55 -17.41 8.41
C LYS A 317 1.47 -18.20 7.69
N GLY A 318 0.29 -18.39 8.31
CA GLY A 318 -0.81 -19.13 7.68
C GLY A 318 -1.47 -18.41 6.50
N LEU A 319 -1.17 -17.12 6.29
CA LEU A 319 -1.62 -16.35 5.14
C LEU A 319 -0.55 -16.30 4.03
N ALA A 320 0.72 -16.26 4.43
CA ALA A 320 1.89 -16.21 3.55
C ALA A 320 2.21 -17.58 2.93
N ASP A 321 2.18 -18.63 3.76
CA ASP A 321 2.39 -20.02 3.40
C ASP A 321 1.09 -20.78 3.71
N GLN A 322 0.32 -21.09 2.67
CA GLN A 322 -0.96 -21.76 2.83
C GLN A 322 -0.75 -23.25 3.15
N ASP A 323 -1.69 -23.86 3.89
CA ASP A 323 -1.60 -25.27 4.33
C ASP A 323 -1.53 -26.26 3.14
N ASP A 324 -1.96 -25.85 1.95
CA ASP A 324 -1.85 -26.62 0.71
C ASP A 324 -0.45 -26.52 0.05
N GLY A 325 0.50 -25.86 0.71
CA GLY A 325 1.87 -25.64 0.24
C GLY A 325 1.99 -24.55 -0.82
N LYS A 326 0.91 -23.82 -1.13
CA LYS A 326 0.96 -22.70 -2.07
C LYS A 326 1.22 -21.38 -1.38
N ARG A 327 1.76 -20.43 -2.15
CA ARG A 327 2.16 -19.11 -1.67
C ARG A 327 1.62 -18.04 -2.59
N VAL A 328 1.11 -16.97 -2.00
CA VAL A 328 0.74 -15.75 -2.72
C VAL A 328 2.02 -14.97 -3.00
N ASP A 329 2.25 -14.61 -4.26
CA ASP A 329 3.50 -13.96 -4.68
C ASP A 329 3.58 -12.51 -4.16
N HIS A 330 2.50 -11.73 -4.34
CA HIS A 330 2.43 -10.35 -3.91
C HIS A 330 1.22 -10.12 -3.02
N MET A 331 1.43 -9.56 -1.84
CA MET A 331 0.34 -9.17 -0.96
C MET A 331 0.66 -7.90 -0.19
N TYR A 332 -0.36 -7.07 0.02
CA TYR A 332 -0.30 -5.94 0.93
C TYR A 332 -1.68 -5.59 1.50
N THR A 333 -1.71 -4.75 2.53
CA THR A 333 -2.93 -4.15 3.06
C THR A 333 -3.03 -2.70 2.61
N ASP A 334 -4.24 -2.27 2.29
CA ASP A 334 -4.59 -0.88 1.95
C ASP A 334 -6.10 -0.68 2.17
N LEU A 335 -6.59 0.54 2.03
CA LEU A 335 -8.00 0.88 2.24
C LEU A 335 -8.95 0.02 1.40
N ALA A 336 -10.07 -0.36 2.00
CA ALA A 336 -11.15 -1.06 1.29
C ALA A 336 -11.63 -0.28 0.06
N LEU A 337 -12.13 -1.00 -0.95
CA LEU A 337 -12.62 -0.35 -2.18
C LEU A 337 -13.82 0.57 -1.91
N THR A 338 -14.63 0.26 -0.90
CA THR A 338 -15.76 1.09 -0.45
C THR A 338 -15.34 2.28 0.42
N SER A 339 -14.12 2.30 0.97
CA SER A 339 -13.69 3.31 1.94
C SER A 339 -13.26 4.62 1.30
N ALA A 340 -13.72 5.74 1.87
CA ALA A 340 -13.25 7.07 1.47
C ALA A 340 -11.80 7.31 1.92
N GLU A 341 -11.05 8.15 1.21
CA GLU A 341 -9.62 8.40 1.49
C GLU A 341 -9.37 9.01 2.90
N ALA A 342 -10.38 9.70 3.47
CA ALA A 342 -10.32 10.25 4.82
C ALA A 342 -10.58 9.20 5.92
N GLN A 343 -11.02 7.99 5.58
CA GLN A 343 -11.26 6.91 6.54
C GLN A 343 -9.97 6.14 6.81
N THR A 344 -9.67 5.90 8.08
CA THR A 344 -8.38 5.31 8.53
C THR A 344 -8.53 3.91 9.16
N ASN A 345 -9.76 3.38 9.24
CA ASN A 345 -10.07 2.24 10.11
C ASN A 345 -10.50 0.97 9.38
N ARG A 346 -10.48 0.93 8.04
CA ARG A 346 -10.92 -0.24 7.27
C ARG A 346 -9.98 -0.55 6.12
N GLU A 347 -9.25 -1.64 6.28
CA GLU A 347 -8.28 -2.14 5.30
C GLU A 347 -8.73 -3.51 4.76
N VAL A 348 -8.30 -3.83 3.55
CA VAL A 348 -8.46 -5.15 2.92
C VAL A 348 -7.12 -5.64 2.38
N TYR A 349 -7.03 -6.93 2.11
CA TYR A 349 -5.87 -7.50 1.43
C TYR A 349 -5.96 -7.23 -0.07
N TYR A 350 -4.88 -6.70 -0.63
CA TYR A 350 -4.63 -6.67 -2.06
C TYR A 350 -3.67 -7.80 -2.38
N ILE A 351 -4.07 -8.66 -3.31
CA ILE A 351 -3.32 -9.86 -3.66
C ILE A 351 -3.04 -9.89 -5.15
N GLY A 352 -1.89 -10.43 -5.52
CA GLY A 352 -1.55 -10.53 -6.91
C GLY A 352 -0.44 -11.51 -7.23
N ASP A 353 -0.31 -11.74 -8.52
CA ASP A 353 0.72 -12.56 -9.13
C ASP A 353 1.47 -11.70 -10.16
N SER A 354 2.74 -12.02 -10.39
CA SER A 354 3.53 -11.42 -11.46
C SER A 354 4.14 -12.50 -12.31
N LYS A 355 4.16 -12.29 -13.62
CA LYS A 355 4.88 -13.18 -14.53
C LYS A 355 5.78 -12.44 -15.48
N TYR A 356 6.89 -13.09 -15.74
CA TYR A 356 7.99 -12.61 -16.54
C TYR A 356 7.97 -13.32 -17.90
N TYR A 357 7.27 -12.75 -18.86
CA TYR A 357 7.11 -13.30 -20.22
C TYR A 357 7.90 -12.51 -21.27
N LYS A 358 7.97 -13.05 -22.50
CA LYS A 358 8.36 -12.30 -23.70
C LYS A 358 7.36 -11.17 -23.94
N SER A 359 7.82 -10.06 -24.50
CA SER A 359 6.97 -8.88 -24.69
C SER A 359 5.82 -9.23 -25.65
N GLY A 360 4.56 -9.10 -25.18
CA GLY A 360 3.35 -9.36 -25.96
C GLY A 360 2.54 -10.60 -25.54
N HIS A 361 3.08 -11.45 -24.65
CA HIS A 361 2.42 -12.70 -24.28
C HIS A 361 1.13 -12.49 -23.46
N PRO A 362 0.00 -13.11 -23.83
CA PRO A 362 -1.24 -13.01 -23.06
C PRO A 362 -1.21 -13.82 -21.77
N LEU A 363 -2.10 -13.49 -20.83
CA LEU A 363 -2.35 -14.28 -19.64
C LEU A 363 -2.93 -15.66 -19.99
N THR A 364 -2.41 -16.72 -19.36
CA THR A 364 -2.98 -18.07 -19.48
C THR A 364 -4.16 -18.26 -18.53
N SER A 365 -5.07 -19.15 -18.88
CA SER A 365 -6.20 -19.54 -18.03
C SER A 365 -5.75 -20.13 -16.69
N GLU A 366 -4.63 -20.84 -16.68
CA GLU A 366 -4.04 -21.42 -15.47
C GLU A 366 -3.66 -20.35 -14.44
N SER A 367 -3.00 -19.27 -14.86
CA SER A 367 -2.62 -18.17 -13.96
C SER A 367 -3.84 -17.47 -13.37
N ILE A 368 -4.89 -17.27 -14.18
CA ILE A 368 -6.16 -16.69 -13.71
C ILE A 368 -6.80 -17.57 -12.63
N TYR A 369 -6.86 -18.89 -12.86
CA TYR A 369 -7.46 -19.83 -11.92
C TYR A 369 -6.68 -19.94 -10.60
N LYS A 370 -5.34 -19.93 -10.68
CA LYS A 370 -4.47 -19.88 -9.49
C LYS A 370 -4.76 -18.64 -8.64
N GLN A 371 -4.89 -17.48 -9.28
CA GLN A 371 -5.19 -16.24 -8.56
C GLN A 371 -6.54 -16.27 -7.83
N TYR A 372 -7.59 -16.81 -8.44
CA TYR A 372 -8.88 -16.95 -7.75
C TYR A 372 -8.82 -17.95 -6.59
N THR A 373 -7.99 -18.99 -6.71
CA THR A 373 -7.76 -19.93 -5.60
C THR A 373 -7.09 -19.22 -4.43
N TYR A 374 -6.07 -18.39 -4.69
CA TYR A 374 -5.43 -17.57 -3.66
C TYR A 374 -6.40 -16.64 -2.96
N ALA A 375 -7.27 -15.96 -3.71
CA ALA A 375 -8.29 -15.09 -3.13
C ALA A 375 -9.21 -15.82 -2.16
N ARG A 376 -9.74 -16.98 -2.57
CA ARG A 376 -10.60 -17.80 -1.72
C ARG A 376 -9.90 -18.25 -0.43
N ASN A 377 -8.65 -18.69 -0.54
CA ASN A 377 -7.85 -19.12 0.61
C ASN A 377 -7.58 -17.97 1.58
N VAL A 378 -7.31 -16.76 1.08
CA VAL A 378 -7.14 -15.54 1.88
C VAL A 378 -8.42 -15.18 2.63
N ILE A 379 -9.59 -15.24 1.96
CA ILE A 379 -10.89 -15.02 2.62
C ILE A 379 -11.10 -16.05 3.73
N GLN A 380 -10.91 -17.33 3.41
CA GLN A 380 -11.12 -18.41 4.37
C GLN A 380 -10.19 -18.29 5.58
N TRP A 381 -8.92 -17.93 5.37
CA TRP A 381 -7.98 -17.69 6.45
C TRP A 381 -8.43 -16.55 7.36
N ASN A 382 -8.90 -15.42 6.80
CA ASN A 382 -9.40 -14.29 7.57
C ASN A 382 -10.64 -14.65 8.40
N VAL A 383 -11.60 -15.37 7.79
CA VAL A 383 -12.79 -15.86 8.49
C VAL A 383 -12.38 -16.79 9.65
N ASN A 384 -11.49 -17.75 9.40
CA ASN A 384 -10.98 -18.66 10.43
C ASN A 384 -10.21 -17.91 11.53
N LEU A 385 -9.52 -16.82 11.20
CA LEU A 385 -8.82 -16.02 12.21
C LEU A 385 -9.81 -15.50 13.27
N PHE A 386 -11.02 -15.06 12.88
CA PHE A 386 -11.98 -14.44 13.79
C PHE A 386 -13.11 -15.37 14.28
N ALA A 387 -13.39 -16.48 13.59
CA ALA A 387 -14.48 -17.39 13.93
C ALA A 387 -14.07 -18.59 14.80
N SER A 388 -12.81 -19.04 14.76
CA SER A 388 -12.41 -20.31 15.36
C SER A 388 -12.28 -20.27 16.89
N ASP A 389 -12.77 -21.33 17.55
CA ASP A 389 -12.30 -21.71 18.88
C ASP A 389 -10.83 -22.14 18.78
N ASP A 390 -9.95 -21.40 19.46
CA ASP A 390 -8.52 -21.64 19.40
C ASP A 390 -8.10 -22.87 20.23
N SER A 391 -9.04 -23.58 20.88
CA SER A 391 -8.80 -24.77 21.71
C SER A 391 -8.16 -25.95 20.96
N GLN A 392 -8.27 -26.01 19.64
CA GLN A 392 -7.67 -27.06 18.81
C GLN A 392 -6.17 -26.86 18.50
N PHE A 393 -5.63 -25.65 18.72
CA PHE A 393 -4.23 -25.31 18.43
C PHE A 393 -3.35 -25.49 19.67
N ASP A 394 -2.04 -25.68 19.47
CA ASP A 394 -1.08 -25.73 20.57
C ASP A 394 -0.83 -24.34 21.20
N GLU A 395 -0.10 -24.27 22.32
CA GLU A 395 0.11 -23.00 23.03
C GLU A 395 0.83 -21.94 22.19
N ASP A 396 1.78 -22.34 21.36
CA ASP A 396 2.58 -21.43 20.53
C ASP A 396 1.73 -20.89 19.36
N GLU A 397 0.95 -21.74 18.71
CA GLU A 397 0.00 -21.38 17.67
C GLU A 397 -1.10 -20.46 18.20
N ARG A 398 -1.66 -20.76 19.38
CA ARG A 398 -2.64 -19.88 20.04
C ARG A 398 -2.06 -18.49 20.31
N LYS A 399 -0.80 -18.41 20.74
CA LYS A 399 -0.14 -17.14 20.98
C LYS A 399 0.05 -16.34 19.69
N ASN A 400 0.55 -16.98 18.64
CA ASN A 400 0.73 -16.35 17.33
C ASN A 400 -0.61 -15.85 16.76
N ARG A 401 -1.67 -16.66 16.85
CA ARG A 401 -3.02 -16.27 16.41
C ARG A 401 -3.58 -15.09 17.19
N LYS A 402 -3.32 -15.00 18.50
CA LYS A 402 -3.72 -13.83 19.31
C LYS A 402 -2.97 -12.56 18.89
N GLU A 403 -1.69 -12.68 18.56
CA GLU A 403 -0.90 -11.57 18.02
C GLU A 403 -1.42 -11.14 16.64
N ASP A 404 -1.73 -12.09 15.76
CA ASP A 404 -2.31 -11.83 14.44
C ASP A 404 -3.70 -11.18 14.54
N LYS A 405 -4.59 -11.67 15.42
CA LYS A 405 -5.89 -11.04 15.73
C LYS A 405 -5.74 -9.58 16.13
N LYS A 406 -4.72 -9.26 16.93
CA LYS A 406 -4.44 -7.88 17.37
C LYS A 406 -3.85 -7.03 16.24
N ARG A 407 -2.95 -7.59 15.43
CA ARG A 407 -2.28 -6.87 14.32
C ARG A 407 -3.25 -6.58 13.17
N PHE A 408 -4.15 -7.51 12.87
CA PHE A 408 -5.08 -7.45 11.74
C PHE A 408 -6.53 -7.22 12.17
N SER A 409 -6.77 -6.72 13.39
CA SER A 409 -8.11 -6.43 13.92
C SER A 409 -8.91 -5.44 13.06
N LYS A 410 -8.25 -4.70 12.17
CA LYS A 410 -8.88 -3.75 11.25
C LYS A 410 -9.33 -4.37 9.92
N ILE A 411 -8.97 -5.62 9.67
CA ILE A 411 -9.26 -6.32 8.41
C ILE A 411 -10.27 -7.42 8.68
N HIS A 412 -11.55 -7.05 8.62
CA HIS A 412 -12.67 -7.98 8.69
C HIS A 412 -13.34 -8.08 7.32
N LEU A 413 -13.05 -9.16 6.60
CA LEU A 413 -13.58 -9.34 5.25
C LEU A 413 -15.05 -9.72 5.24
N GLN A 414 -15.54 -10.41 6.27
CA GLN A 414 -16.93 -10.82 6.37
C GLN A 414 -17.67 -9.98 7.42
N ASP A 415 -18.87 -9.53 7.09
CA ASP A 415 -19.80 -8.99 8.08
C ASP A 415 -20.52 -10.14 8.80
N ASN A 416 -19.97 -10.57 9.93
CA ASN A 416 -20.50 -11.69 10.72
C ASN A 416 -21.74 -11.34 11.55
N SER A 417 -22.22 -10.09 11.48
CA SER A 417 -23.23 -9.59 12.41
C SER A 417 -24.61 -9.45 11.79
N LEU A 418 -24.71 -9.03 10.52
CA LEU A 418 -25.99 -8.65 9.93
C LEU A 418 -26.20 -9.15 8.50
N THR A 419 -25.26 -8.90 7.59
CA THR A 419 -25.47 -9.17 6.16
C THR A 419 -24.84 -10.47 5.67
N GLU A 420 -23.86 -11.02 6.40
CA GLU A 420 -22.97 -12.10 5.95
C GLU A 420 -22.26 -11.81 4.61
N GLY A 421 -22.29 -10.55 4.16
CA GLY A 421 -21.61 -10.09 2.96
C GLY A 421 -20.11 -10.03 3.15
N TYR A 422 -19.40 -10.07 2.04
CA TYR A 422 -17.94 -10.03 1.97
C TYR A 422 -17.46 -8.73 1.33
N ASP A 423 -16.40 -8.14 1.89
CA ASP A 423 -15.68 -7.05 1.27
C ASP A 423 -14.98 -7.54 0.00
N VAL A 424 -14.91 -6.66 -1.00
CA VAL A 424 -14.34 -7.04 -2.30
C VAL A 424 -12.83 -7.03 -2.20
N ILE A 425 -12.21 -8.21 -2.28
CA ILE A 425 -10.76 -8.33 -2.36
C ILE A 425 -10.27 -7.92 -3.76
N PRO A 426 -9.39 -6.91 -3.84
CA PRO A 426 -8.79 -6.52 -5.11
C PRO A 426 -7.72 -7.55 -5.52
N ASN A 427 -7.90 -8.16 -6.69
CA ASN A 427 -6.87 -9.01 -7.29
C ASN A 427 -6.23 -8.31 -8.49
N PHE A 428 -4.90 -8.38 -8.56
CA PHE A 428 -4.16 -7.82 -9.69
C PHE A 428 -3.15 -8.82 -10.26
N PHE A 429 -2.86 -8.66 -11.54
CA PHE A 429 -1.79 -9.40 -12.21
C PHE A 429 -0.81 -8.45 -12.88
N ILE A 430 0.48 -8.68 -12.72
CA ILE A 430 1.53 -7.84 -13.31
C ILE A 430 2.28 -8.60 -14.41
N SER A 431 2.22 -8.05 -15.62
CA SER A 431 3.07 -8.44 -16.75
C SER A 431 4.15 -7.40 -17.00
N ALA A 432 5.31 -7.85 -17.46
CA ALA A 432 6.42 -6.97 -17.84
C ALA A 432 6.35 -6.61 -19.33
N PHE A 433 6.66 -5.36 -19.69
CA PHE A 433 6.87 -4.94 -21.08
C PHE A 433 8.12 -4.07 -21.21
N VAL A 434 8.60 -3.90 -22.45
CA VAL A 434 9.73 -3.01 -22.78
C VAL A 434 9.27 -2.01 -23.83
N ASN A 435 9.56 -0.72 -23.59
CA ASN A 435 9.29 0.32 -24.57
C ASN A 435 10.25 0.25 -25.75
N ASN A 436 9.75 0.55 -26.96
CA ASN A 436 10.55 0.57 -28.18
C ASN A 436 11.70 1.61 -28.14
N ASP A 437 11.59 2.65 -27.32
CA ASP A 437 12.64 3.67 -27.16
C ASP A 437 13.70 3.30 -26.12
N LEU A 438 13.53 2.16 -25.43
CA LEU A 438 14.46 1.56 -24.48
C LEU A 438 14.88 2.50 -23.33
N LYS A 439 14.03 3.46 -22.99
CA LYS A 439 14.29 4.38 -21.89
C LYS A 439 13.86 3.79 -20.55
N TYR A 440 14.72 3.98 -19.56
CA TYR A 440 14.48 3.52 -18.19
C TYR A 440 13.45 4.36 -17.45
N ASN A 441 13.43 5.69 -17.66
CA ASN A 441 12.54 6.61 -16.94
C ASN A 441 11.63 7.34 -17.93
N VAL A 442 10.41 6.84 -18.07
CA VAL A 442 9.35 7.44 -18.90
C VAL A 442 8.21 7.93 -18.01
N GLN A 443 7.28 8.72 -18.54
CA GLN A 443 6.14 9.21 -17.75
C GLN A 443 5.17 8.07 -17.40
N GLU A 444 4.93 7.13 -18.32
CA GLU A 444 4.05 5.98 -18.11
C GLU A 444 4.87 4.71 -17.88
N ASN A 445 5.19 4.41 -16.62
CA ASN A 445 5.96 3.20 -16.24
C ASN A 445 5.09 2.02 -15.80
N ILE A 446 3.79 2.25 -15.62
CA ILE A 446 2.79 1.23 -15.34
C ILE A 446 1.47 1.63 -15.99
N ARG A 447 0.79 0.68 -16.61
CA ARG A 447 -0.49 0.94 -17.28
C ARG A 447 -1.43 -0.26 -17.15
N PRO A 448 -2.75 -0.05 -17.17
CA PRO A 448 -3.69 -1.15 -17.34
C PRO A 448 -3.42 -1.88 -18.66
N HIS A 449 -3.37 -3.21 -18.60
CA HIS A 449 -3.23 -4.03 -19.80
C HIS A 449 -4.51 -3.91 -20.61
N LYS A 450 -4.40 -3.62 -21.91
CA LYS A 450 -5.55 -3.39 -22.79
C LYS A 450 -5.76 -4.58 -23.71
N ASP A 451 -7.01 -5.01 -23.83
CA ASP A 451 -7.40 -6.04 -24.78
C ASP A 451 -7.51 -5.50 -26.22
N LYS A 452 -7.98 -6.34 -27.15
CA LYS A 452 -8.17 -5.96 -28.57
C LYS A 452 -9.13 -4.78 -28.76
N ASN A 453 -10.06 -4.57 -27.82
CA ASN A 453 -11.05 -3.50 -27.83
C ASN A 453 -10.54 -2.21 -27.15
N LYS A 454 -9.27 -2.20 -26.72
CA LYS A 454 -8.64 -1.12 -25.93
C LYS A 454 -9.26 -0.94 -24.54
N GLU A 455 -10.00 -1.93 -24.06
CA GLU A 455 -10.54 -1.95 -22.71
C GLU A 455 -9.54 -2.57 -21.73
N HIS A 456 -9.61 -2.18 -20.46
CA HIS A 456 -8.78 -2.76 -19.43
C HIS A 456 -9.13 -4.24 -19.28
N CYS A 457 -8.16 -5.11 -19.51
CA CYS A 457 -8.29 -6.55 -19.34
C CYS A 457 -8.54 -6.87 -17.86
N THR A 458 -9.81 -6.98 -17.52
CA THR A 458 -10.27 -7.50 -16.22
C THR A 458 -11.08 -8.75 -16.45
N LYS A 459 -10.75 -9.81 -15.71
CA LYS A 459 -11.54 -11.02 -15.64
C LYS A 459 -12.33 -11.00 -14.35
N VAL A 460 -13.60 -11.39 -14.43
CA VAL A 460 -14.44 -11.50 -13.25
C VAL A 460 -14.98 -12.92 -13.15
N SER A 461 -14.85 -13.51 -11.97
CA SER A 461 -15.49 -14.77 -11.60
C SER A 461 -16.69 -14.45 -10.72
N TYR A 462 -17.82 -15.08 -10.99
CA TYR A 462 -19.02 -14.97 -10.18
C TYR A 462 -19.59 -16.37 -9.93
N GLN A 463 -20.08 -16.64 -8.73
CA GLN A 463 -21.09 -17.66 -8.51
C GLN A 463 -22.49 -17.10 -8.85
N PHE A 464 -22.75 -15.86 -8.41
CA PHE A 464 -23.99 -15.11 -8.67
C PHE A 464 -23.65 -13.75 -9.27
N SER A 465 -24.04 -13.52 -10.53
CA SER A 465 -23.62 -12.33 -11.30
C SER A 465 -24.22 -11.00 -10.81
N ASP A 466 -25.23 -11.09 -9.95
CA ASP A 466 -25.94 -9.97 -9.34
C ASP A 466 -25.45 -9.63 -7.92
N ARG A 467 -24.51 -10.39 -7.35
CA ARG A 467 -24.01 -10.20 -5.99
C ARG A 467 -22.58 -9.67 -5.99
N LEU A 468 -22.39 -8.39 -5.68
CA LEU A 468 -21.05 -7.80 -5.59
C LEU A 468 -20.31 -8.24 -4.31
N PHE A 469 -21.02 -8.27 -3.18
CA PHE A 469 -20.46 -8.52 -1.85
C PHE A 469 -20.57 -10.02 -1.49
N ASP A 470 -20.31 -10.88 -2.47
CA ASP A 470 -20.31 -12.32 -2.31
C ASP A 470 -18.85 -12.81 -2.29
N ARG A 471 -18.58 -13.81 -1.46
CA ARG A 471 -17.24 -14.43 -1.34
C ARG A 471 -16.67 -14.87 -2.69
N ASP A 472 -17.54 -15.34 -3.58
CA ASP A 472 -17.15 -15.90 -4.88
C ASP A 472 -17.23 -14.87 -6.04
N THR A 473 -17.38 -13.58 -5.71
CA THR A 473 -17.28 -12.46 -6.65
C THR A 473 -15.87 -11.88 -6.65
N LEU A 474 -15.06 -12.28 -7.63
CA LEU A 474 -13.62 -11.99 -7.68
C LEU A 474 -13.25 -11.25 -8.96
N PHE A 475 -12.69 -10.04 -8.80
CA PHE A 475 -12.17 -9.21 -9.90
C PHE A 475 -10.66 -9.37 -10.00
N LEU A 476 -10.16 -9.74 -11.18
CA LEU A 476 -8.75 -9.83 -11.52
C LEU A 476 -8.40 -8.84 -12.64
N SER A 477 -7.74 -7.74 -12.28
CA SER A 477 -7.30 -6.70 -13.22
C SER A 477 -5.84 -6.88 -13.61
N GLN A 478 -5.54 -6.86 -14.91
CA GLN A 478 -4.17 -7.02 -15.42
C GLN A 478 -3.49 -5.66 -15.66
N TYR A 479 -2.21 -5.58 -15.30
CA TYR A 479 -1.37 -4.39 -15.45
C TYR A 479 -0.05 -4.73 -16.13
N ASP A 480 0.41 -3.83 -16.98
CA ASP A 480 1.71 -3.90 -17.63
C ASP A 480 2.67 -2.92 -16.97
N VAL A 481 3.82 -3.42 -16.51
CA VAL A 481 4.89 -2.61 -15.93
C VAL A 481 6.11 -2.55 -16.85
N ASN A 482 6.69 -1.36 -17.00
CA ASN A 482 7.91 -1.18 -17.77
C ASN A 482 9.06 -1.89 -17.04
N PHE A 483 9.53 -2.99 -17.62
CA PHE A 483 10.59 -3.82 -17.07
C PHE A 483 11.86 -3.02 -16.78
N LEU A 484 12.26 -2.14 -17.70
CA LEU A 484 13.47 -1.33 -17.55
C LEU A 484 13.33 -0.38 -16.36
N TYR A 485 12.14 0.19 -16.13
CA TYR A 485 11.89 1.08 -15.00
C TYR A 485 11.92 0.34 -13.66
N VAL A 486 11.24 -0.81 -13.55
CA VAL A 486 11.26 -1.66 -12.35
C VAL A 486 12.68 -2.05 -12.00
N LEU A 487 13.44 -2.51 -12.99
CA LEU A 487 14.82 -2.92 -12.82
C LEU A 487 15.70 -1.75 -12.37
N PHE A 488 15.56 -0.58 -13.01
CA PHE A 488 16.24 0.66 -12.63
C PHE A 488 15.96 1.06 -11.17
N LEU A 489 14.68 1.08 -10.77
CA LEU A 489 14.26 1.51 -9.45
C LEU A 489 14.73 0.54 -8.36
N TYR A 490 14.61 -0.76 -8.62
CA TYR A 490 15.08 -1.81 -7.73
C TYR A 490 16.60 -1.78 -7.53
N ALA A 491 17.36 -1.74 -8.62
CA ALA A 491 18.82 -1.80 -8.64
C ALA A 491 19.52 -0.60 -7.99
N ARG A 492 18.93 0.61 -8.12
CA ARG A 492 19.44 1.82 -7.43
C ARG A 492 19.32 1.73 -5.92
N ASN A 493 18.35 0.95 -5.44
CA ASN A 493 18.13 0.63 -4.04
C ASN A 493 18.07 1.86 -3.11
N LYS A 494 17.23 2.83 -3.50
CA LYS A 494 16.90 4.02 -2.70
C LYS A 494 15.52 3.88 -2.09
N ALA A 495 15.45 3.85 -0.76
CA ALA A 495 14.19 3.64 -0.02
C ALA A 495 13.11 4.66 -0.40
N ASN A 496 13.42 5.96 -0.39
CA ASN A 496 12.42 7.01 -0.65
C ASN A 496 11.79 6.91 -2.06
N GLU A 497 12.59 6.66 -3.10
CA GLU A 497 12.07 6.52 -4.48
C GLU A 497 11.18 5.26 -4.59
N LYS A 498 11.56 4.16 -3.91
CA LYS A 498 10.75 2.92 -3.85
C LYS A 498 9.43 3.15 -3.12
N SER A 499 9.44 3.83 -1.98
CA SER A 499 8.23 4.13 -1.19
C SER A 499 7.26 5.03 -1.96
N GLN A 500 7.75 6.08 -2.61
CA GLN A 500 6.92 6.97 -3.44
C GLN A 500 6.26 6.21 -4.60
N TRP A 501 7.02 5.34 -5.26
CA TRP A 501 6.47 4.49 -6.33
C TRP A 501 5.45 3.49 -5.80
N LYS A 502 5.72 2.85 -4.66
CA LYS A 502 4.81 1.91 -3.99
C LYS A 502 3.45 2.55 -3.73
N GLU A 503 3.44 3.72 -3.09
CA GLU A 503 2.21 4.47 -2.79
C GLU A 503 1.45 4.85 -4.07
N HIS A 504 2.17 5.35 -5.08
CA HIS A 504 1.58 5.69 -6.38
C HIS A 504 0.89 4.50 -7.06
N VAL A 505 1.55 3.33 -7.09
CA VAL A 505 1.01 2.12 -7.73
C VAL A 505 -0.20 1.58 -6.96
N ARG A 506 -0.13 1.51 -5.62
CA ARG A 506 -1.23 1.03 -4.78
C ARG A 506 -2.48 1.89 -4.95
N LYS A 507 -2.31 3.21 -4.96
CA LYS A 507 -3.41 4.15 -5.25
C LYS A 507 -3.98 3.93 -6.65
N LYS A 508 -3.12 3.79 -7.67
CA LYS A 508 -3.56 3.53 -9.05
C LYS A 508 -4.36 2.23 -9.16
N PHE A 509 -3.93 1.15 -8.49
CA PHE A 509 -4.67 -0.11 -8.47
C PHE A 509 -6.02 0.06 -7.81
N ARG A 510 -6.08 0.70 -6.63
CA ARG A 510 -7.35 1.01 -5.95
C ARG A 510 -8.31 1.77 -6.86
N ASP A 511 -7.88 2.90 -7.43
CA ASP A 511 -8.72 3.76 -8.26
C ASP A 511 -9.20 3.06 -9.54
N GLU A 512 -8.34 2.29 -10.21
CA GLU A 512 -8.70 1.57 -11.43
C GLU A 512 -9.64 0.40 -11.16
N ILE A 513 -9.42 -0.37 -10.09
CA ILE A 513 -10.33 -1.48 -9.73
C ILE A 513 -11.70 -0.94 -9.32
N ARG A 514 -11.75 0.18 -8.57
CA ARG A 514 -13.02 0.89 -8.29
C ARG A 514 -13.75 1.27 -9.59
N ALA A 515 -13.02 1.82 -10.57
CA ALA A 515 -13.61 2.18 -11.86
C ALA A 515 -14.14 0.96 -12.62
N VAL A 516 -13.46 -0.19 -12.55
CA VAL A 516 -13.95 -1.44 -13.16
C VAL A 516 -15.24 -1.92 -12.49
N ILE A 517 -15.28 -1.94 -11.15
CA ILE A 517 -16.49 -2.37 -10.43
C ILE A 517 -17.67 -1.46 -10.76
N GLN A 518 -17.47 -0.14 -10.81
CA GLN A 518 -18.53 0.83 -11.14
C GLN A 518 -19.07 0.74 -12.57
N LYS A 519 -18.38 0.04 -13.48
CA LYS A 519 -18.91 -0.29 -14.82
C LYS A 519 -19.86 -1.50 -14.78
N GLU A 520 -19.58 -2.46 -13.90
CA GLU A 520 -20.35 -3.70 -13.76
C GLU A 520 -21.51 -3.55 -12.75
N PHE A 521 -21.39 -2.64 -11.77
CA PHE A 521 -22.35 -2.44 -10.70
C PHE A 521 -22.67 -0.97 -10.46
N MET A 522 -23.96 -0.67 -10.28
CA MET A 522 -24.43 0.57 -9.67
C MET A 522 -24.44 0.39 -8.16
N ILE A 523 -23.72 1.26 -7.47
CA ILE A 523 -23.52 1.19 -6.02
C ILE A 523 -24.30 2.32 -5.38
N TYR A 524 -24.98 1.98 -4.30
CA TYR A 524 -25.82 2.86 -3.52
C TYR A 524 -25.39 2.80 -2.07
N ALA A 525 -25.42 3.95 -1.40
CA ALA A 525 -25.45 3.99 0.05
C ALA A 525 -26.91 3.94 0.48
N MET A 526 -27.21 3.15 1.49
CA MET A 526 -28.55 3.08 2.05
C MET A 526 -28.53 3.19 3.57
N ARG A 527 -29.60 3.76 4.11
CA ARG A 527 -29.84 3.90 5.55
C ARG A 527 -31.33 3.70 5.82
N ALA A 528 -31.68 3.01 6.90
CA ALA A 528 -33.07 2.82 7.28
C ALA A 528 -33.78 4.16 7.49
N ARG A 529 -35.04 4.26 7.02
CA ARG A 529 -35.91 5.40 7.27
C ARG A 529 -36.30 5.51 8.74
N LEU A 530 -36.80 6.67 9.15
CA LEU A 530 -37.35 6.86 10.49
C LEU A 530 -38.45 5.82 10.79
N GLY A 531 -38.42 5.26 12.00
CA GLY A 531 -39.38 4.22 12.42
C GLY A 531 -39.11 2.80 11.89
N VAL A 532 -38.10 2.59 11.04
CA VAL A 532 -37.78 1.27 10.47
C VAL A 532 -36.59 0.65 11.19
N ASP A 533 -36.77 -0.57 11.71
CA ASP A 533 -35.64 -1.40 12.17
C ASP A 533 -34.96 -2.04 10.95
N GLY A 534 -33.96 -1.35 10.42
CA GLY A 534 -33.20 -1.82 9.25
C GLY A 534 -32.48 -3.15 9.49
N ALA A 535 -32.06 -3.44 10.72
CA ALA A 535 -31.38 -4.69 11.02
C ALA A 535 -32.37 -5.87 10.98
N LEU A 536 -33.54 -5.71 11.61
CA LEU A 536 -34.60 -6.70 11.55
C LEU A 536 -35.08 -6.93 10.12
N TYR A 537 -35.24 -5.86 9.33
CA TYR A 537 -35.62 -5.97 7.92
C TYR A 537 -34.60 -6.81 7.14
N LEU A 538 -33.30 -6.52 7.27
CA LEU A 538 -32.24 -7.26 6.60
C LEU A 538 -32.22 -8.75 6.99
N GLN A 539 -32.50 -9.07 8.26
CA GLN A 539 -32.62 -10.46 8.72
C GLN A 539 -33.83 -11.18 8.13
N GLN A 540 -34.99 -10.51 8.06
CA GLN A 540 -36.21 -11.09 7.48
C GLN A 540 -36.08 -11.33 5.97
N HIS A 541 -35.34 -10.46 5.28
CA HIS A 541 -35.10 -10.52 3.83
C HIS A 541 -33.70 -11.05 3.47
N PHE A 542 -33.09 -11.82 4.38
CA PHE A 542 -31.70 -12.26 4.25
C PHE A 542 -31.42 -12.99 2.92
N TYR A 543 -32.26 -13.96 2.54
CA TYR A 543 -32.06 -14.73 1.30
C TYR A 543 -32.07 -13.88 0.03
N ASP A 544 -32.85 -12.79 0.01
CA ASP A 544 -33.01 -11.92 -1.16
C ASP A 544 -31.91 -10.86 -1.28
N LEU A 545 -31.29 -10.51 -0.15
CA LEU A 545 -30.31 -9.42 -0.04
C LEU A 545 -28.87 -9.91 0.16
N ASN A 546 -28.67 -11.17 0.51
CA ASN A 546 -27.34 -11.76 0.71
C ASN A 546 -26.45 -11.54 -0.52
N GLY A 547 -25.26 -11.00 -0.30
CA GLY A 547 -24.26 -10.64 -1.32
C GLY A 547 -24.62 -9.43 -2.19
N ARG A 548 -25.82 -8.87 -2.07
CA ARG A 548 -26.22 -7.60 -2.73
C ARG A 548 -26.07 -6.42 -1.80
N VAL A 549 -26.30 -6.64 -0.50
CA VAL A 549 -26.13 -5.65 0.56
C VAL A 549 -24.95 -6.06 1.44
N PHE A 550 -24.18 -5.07 1.86
CA PHE A 550 -23.07 -5.25 2.79
C PHE A 550 -23.05 -4.09 3.78
N GLN A 551 -22.45 -4.30 4.94
CA GLN A 551 -22.20 -3.25 5.92
C GLN A 551 -20.73 -2.80 5.88
N PRO A 552 -20.30 -1.99 4.88
CA PRO A 552 -18.91 -1.57 4.79
C PRO A 552 -18.52 -0.46 5.77
N TYR A 553 -19.42 0.03 6.63
CA TYR A 553 -19.20 1.21 7.45
C TYR A 553 -19.38 0.90 8.96
N GLY A 554 -18.28 0.69 9.71
CA GLY A 554 -18.22 0.50 11.19
C GLY A 554 -16.82 0.86 11.70
N GLU A 555 -16.56 1.50 12.85
CA GLU A 555 -17.14 1.42 14.21
C GLU A 555 -18.01 2.64 14.65
N GLU A 556 -18.06 3.71 13.86
CA GLU A 556 -18.81 4.95 14.17
C GLU A 556 -20.07 5.15 13.29
N ARG A 557 -20.31 4.23 12.35
CA ARG A 557 -21.26 4.38 11.22
C ARG A 557 -22.18 3.17 11.03
N MET A 558 -22.57 2.52 12.12
CA MET A 558 -23.42 1.31 12.12
C MET A 558 -24.81 1.46 11.46
N THR A 559 -25.12 2.62 10.90
CA THR A 559 -26.39 2.98 10.26
C THR A 559 -26.37 2.92 8.74
N TYR A 560 -25.20 2.75 8.10
CA TYR A 560 -25.09 2.78 6.65
C TYR A 560 -24.75 1.41 6.07
N PHE A 561 -25.40 1.07 4.96
CA PHE A 561 -25.13 -0.12 4.16
C PHE A 561 -24.75 0.27 2.75
N ALA A 562 -23.97 -0.57 2.08
CA ALA A 562 -23.78 -0.49 0.65
C ALA A 562 -24.69 -1.51 -0.03
N TYR A 563 -25.42 -1.06 -1.05
CA TYR A 563 -26.27 -1.88 -1.88
C TYR A 563 -25.77 -1.82 -3.33
N ALA A 564 -25.50 -2.97 -3.91
CA ALA A 564 -24.98 -3.09 -5.27
C ALA A 564 -26.01 -3.76 -6.19
N ARG A 565 -26.22 -3.15 -7.35
CA ARG A 565 -27.05 -3.69 -8.43
C ARG A 565 -26.23 -3.85 -9.69
N SER A 566 -26.24 -5.04 -10.29
CA SER A 566 -25.56 -5.27 -11.57
C SER A 566 -26.15 -4.39 -12.68
N THR A 567 -25.31 -3.73 -13.46
CA THR A 567 -25.72 -2.88 -14.58
C THR A 567 -26.46 -3.67 -15.66
N LYS A 568 -26.17 -4.96 -15.79
CA LYS A 568 -26.80 -5.88 -16.76
C LYS A 568 -28.20 -6.35 -16.34
N ASN A 569 -28.56 -6.23 -15.05
CA ASN A 569 -29.80 -6.75 -14.48
C ASN A 569 -30.63 -5.67 -13.75
N LEU A 570 -30.50 -4.40 -14.15
CA LEU A 570 -31.21 -3.29 -13.49
C LEU A 570 -32.73 -3.49 -13.53
N GLU A 571 -33.31 -3.83 -14.68
CA GLU A 571 -34.76 -4.04 -14.82
C GLU A 571 -35.29 -5.13 -13.88
N LYS A 572 -34.58 -6.26 -13.79
CA LYS A 572 -34.96 -7.39 -12.93
C LYS A 572 -34.86 -7.09 -11.44
N THR A 573 -33.98 -6.17 -11.05
CA THR A 573 -33.77 -5.75 -9.66
C THR A 573 -34.57 -4.51 -9.29
N GLN A 574 -35.38 -3.96 -10.20
CA GLN A 574 -36.12 -2.72 -9.97
C GLN A 574 -37.19 -2.88 -8.88
N ALA A 575 -37.95 -3.98 -8.90
CA ALA A 575 -38.96 -4.25 -7.86
C ALA A 575 -38.33 -4.32 -6.45
N GLN A 576 -37.18 -4.96 -6.30
CA GLN A 576 -36.44 -5.01 -5.03
C GLN A 576 -35.94 -3.61 -4.63
N TYR A 577 -35.44 -2.82 -5.58
CA TYR A 577 -35.04 -1.42 -5.31
C TYR A 577 -36.22 -0.57 -4.83
N ASP A 578 -37.37 -0.70 -5.49
CA ASP A 578 -38.58 0.06 -5.15
C ASP A 578 -39.13 -0.35 -3.77
N GLU A 579 -39.06 -1.65 -3.44
CA GLU A 579 -39.41 -2.16 -2.12
C GLU A 579 -38.45 -1.62 -1.04
N LEU A 580 -37.14 -1.78 -1.23
CA LEU A 580 -36.14 -1.25 -0.31
C LEU A 580 -36.29 0.25 -0.11
N SER A 581 -36.62 1.02 -1.16
CA SER A 581 -36.79 2.47 -1.09
C SER A 581 -37.96 2.91 -0.18
N ARG A 582 -38.90 2.01 0.14
CA ARG A 582 -39.98 2.26 1.12
C ARG A 582 -39.49 2.20 2.56
N TYR A 583 -38.44 1.43 2.82
CA TYR A 583 -37.90 1.17 4.16
C TYR A 583 -36.55 1.85 4.40
N PHE A 584 -35.83 2.20 3.33
CA PHE A 584 -34.51 2.81 3.36
C PHE A 584 -34.49 4.10 2.51
N ILE A 585 -33.74 5.09 2.97
CA ILE A 585 -33.19 6.14 2.10
C ILE A 585 -32.06 5.50 1.31
N ILE A 586 -32.13 5.60 -0.02
CA ILE A 586 -31.15 5.01 -0.94
C ILE A 586 -30.65 6.09 -1.88
N GLU A 587 -29.35 6.33 -1.88
CA GLU A 587 -28.71 7.31 -2.75
C GLU A 587 -27.52 6.69 -3.48
N LYS A 588 -27.30 7.10 -4.74
CA LYS A 588 -26.17 6.60 -5.53
C LYS A 588 -24.86 7.04 -4.88
N CYS A 589 -23.99 6.08 -4.55
CA CYS A 589 -22.73 6.31 -3.87
C CYS A 589 -21.65 5.48 -4.55
N GLY A 590 -20.73 6.14 -5.24
CA GLY A 590 -19.61 5.47 -5.90
C GLY A 590 -18.64 4.83 -4.89
N MET A 591 -17.84 3.89 -5.38
CA MET A 591 -16.74 3.32 -4.59
C MET A 591 -15.79 4.43 -4.12
N GLY A 592 -15.46 4.44 -2.83
CA GLY A 592 -14.57 5.41 -2.22
C GLY A 592 -15.19 6.79 -1.95
N GLN A 593 -16.51 6.94 -2.13
CA GLN A 593 -17.24 8.13 -1.67
C GLN A 593 -17.68 7.97 -0.21
N ASP A 594 -17.81 9.09 0.49
CA ASP A 594 -18.31 9.08 1.86
C ASP A 594 -19.85 8.95 1.85
N PRO A 595 -20.44 7.83 2.34
CA PRO A 595 -21.89 7.64 2.36
C PRO A 595 -22.62 8.68 3.23
N GLN A 596 -21.96 9.21 4.27
CA GLN A 596 -22.55 10.21 5.15
C GLN A 596 -22.78 11.51 4.39
N VAL A 597 -21.79 11.95 3.61
CA VAL A 597 -21.91 13.15 2.77
C VAL A 597 -23.00 12.99 1.71
N VAL A 598 -23.11 11.80 1.12
CA VAL A 598 -24.10 11.50 0.08
C VAL A 598 -25.53 11.46 0.63
N LEU A 599 -25.75 10.85 1.81
CA LEU A 599 -27.09 10.64 2.36
C LEU A 599 -27.61 11.81 3.21
N ASN A 600 -26.74 12.67 3.76
CA ASN A 600 -27.14 13.76 4.67
C ASN A 600 -28.30 14.63 4.15
N PRO A 601 -28.33 15.09 2.89
CA PRO A 601 -29.44 15.91 2.39
C PRO A 601 -30.80 15.21 2.46
N ALA A 602 -30.85 13.93 2.10
CA ALA A 602 -32.07 13.13 2.14
C ALA A 602 -32.51 12.82 3.58
N ILE A 603 -31.55 12.60 4.48
CA ILE A 603 -31.80 12.41 5.91
C ILE A 603 -32.41 13.68 6.53
N GLU A 604 -31.84 14.85 6.24
CA GLU A 604 -32.35 16.14 6.75
C GLU A 604 -33.80 16.40 6.28
N GLN A 605 -34.11 16.05 5.04
CA GLN A 605 -35.47 16.15 4.50
C GLN A 605 -36.43 15.19 5.21
N GLU A 606 -36.00 13.97 5.52
CA GLU A 606 -36.84 12.98 6.23
C GLU A 606 -37.12 13.41 7.67
N LEU A 607 -36.14 13.99 8.37
CA LEU A 607 -36.30 14.52 9.73
C LEU A 607 -37.31 15.67 9.83
N GLN A 608 -37.59 16.36 8.72
CA GLN A 608 -38.58 17.44 8.66
C GLN A 608 -40.02 16.94 8.47
N GLN A 609 -40.25 15.63 8.26
CA GLN A 609 -41.59 15.09 8.06
C GLN A 609 -42.44 15.14 9.36
N PRO A 610 -43.75 15.40 9.26
CA PRO A 610 -44.65 15.44 10.41
C PRO A 610 -44.84 14.05 11.04
N VAL A 611 -44.94 14.02 12.37
CA VAL A 611 -45.19 12.78 13.14
C VAL A 611 -46.59 12.25 12.82
N VAL A 612 -46.69 11.02 12.32
CA VAL A 612 -47.97 10.33 12.12
C VAL A 612 -48.43 9.78 13.49
N GLN A 613 -49.57 10.28 13.98
CA GLN A 613 -50.18 9.78 15.22
C GLN A 613 -51.01 8.51 14.94
N SER A 614 -50.80 7.46 15.73
CA SER A 614 -51.64 6.25 15.67
C SER A 614 -53.07 6.59 16.10
N GLN A 615 -54.06 6.36 15.22
CA GLN A 615 -55.47 6.63 15.51
C GLN A 615 -56.09 5.64 16.52
N TRP A 616 -55.43 4.50 16.78
CA TRP A 616 -55.91 3.44 17.65
C TRP A 616 -54.76 3.01 18.57
N LEU A 617 -54.96 3.10 19.90
CA LEU A 617 -53.99 2.69 20.90
C LEU A 617 -54.47 1.42 21.61
N THR A 618 -53.54 0.50 21.88
CA THR A 618 -53.81 -0.73 22.64
C THR A 618 -54.16 -0.39 24.09
N LEU A 619 -55.28 -0.92 24.60
CA LEU A 619 -55.70 -0.72 26.00
C LEU A 619 -55.06 -1.75 26.94
N HIS A 620 -54.31 -1.27 27.93
CA HIS A 620 -53.74 -2.09 29.01
C HIS A 620 -54.48 -1.87 30.33
N TYR A 621 -55.00 -2.96 30.92
CA TYR A 621 -55.63 -2.94 32.23
C TYR A 621 -54.57 -2.98 33.35
N LEU A 622 -54.32 -1.83 33.99
CA LEU A 622 -53.35 -1.67 35.08
C LEU A 622 -53.60 -2.58 36.29
N GLU A 623 -54.82 -3.07 36.47
CA GLU A 623 -55.23 -4.03 37.50
C GLU A 623 -54.44 -5.33 37.44
N ARG A 624 -53.89 -5.69 36.27
CA ARG A 624 -53.01 -6.86 36.10
C ARG A 624 -51.55 -6.59 36.50
N TYR A 625 -51.21 -5.34 36.80
CA TYR A 625 -49.85 -4.86 36.96
C TYR A 625 -49.64 -4.09 38.28
N THR A 626 -50.52 -4.24 39.28
CA THR A 626 -50.53 -3.42 40.52
C THR A 626 -49.16 -3.21 41.17
N GLY A 627 -48.33 -4.26 41.25
CA GLY A 627 -46.97 -4.20 41.80
C GLY A 627 -45.84 -3.76 40.83
N LYS A 628 -46.17 -3.35 39.60
CA LYS A 628 -45.20 -2.88 38.60
C LYS A 628 -44.98 -1.38 38.72
N GLY A 629 -43.74 -0.96 38.43
CA GLY A 629 -43.37 0.43 38.45
C GLY A 629 -43.95 1.19 37.26
N ILE A 630 -44.27 2.45 37.49
CA ILE A 630 -44.61 3.44 36.48
C ILE A 630 -43.65 4.62 36.63
N LEU A 631 -43.05 5.02 35.51
CA LEU A 631 -42.26 6.25 35.43
C LEU A 631 -43.16 7.36 34.87
N VAL A 632 -43.24 8.48 35.57
CA VAL A 632 -43.88 9.70 35.06
C VAL A 632 -42.77 10.67 34.67
N GLY A 633 -42.62 10.86 33.36
CA GLY A 633 -41.54 11.61 32.76
C GLY A 633 -42.04 12.80 31.95
N TYR A 634 -41.10 13.60 31.48
CA TYR A 634 -41.35 14.85 30.77
C TYR A 634 -40.64 14.86 29.40
N TYR A 635 -41.31 15.43 28.39
CA TYR A 635 -40.69 15.82 27.13
C TYR A 635 -40.85 17.33 26.89
N LYS A 636 -39.78 17.95 26.39
CA LYS A 636 -39.57 19.40 26.43
C LYS A 636 -40.29 20.14 25.31
N ASP A 637 -40.20 19.60 24.10
CA ASP A 637 -40.78 20.20 22.91
C ASP A 637 -41.11 19.13 21.88
N GLU A 638 -41.64 19.55 20.73
CA GLU A 638 -41.98 18.66 19.62
C GLU A 638 -40.75 17.92 19.07
N ALA A 639 -39.55 18.53 19.13
CA ALA A 639 -38.33 17.88 18.67
C ALA A 639 -37.94 16.71 19.61
N HIS A 640 -38.09 16.88 20.92
CA HIS A 640 -37.90 15.81 21.89
C HIS A 640 -38.94 14.69 21.68
N LEU A 641 -40.21 15.06 21.48
CA LEU A 641 -41.26 14.08 21.23
C LEU A 641 -41.00 13.28 19.94
N LYS A 642 -40.59 13.96 18.86
CA LYS A 642 -40.15 13.30 17.61
C LYS A 642 -39.07 12.27 17.90
N TRP A 643 -38.02 12.65 18.63
CA TRP A 643 -36.93 11.76 18.98
C TRP A 643 -37.40 10.53 19.78
N ILE A 644 -38.31 10.74 20.74
CA ILE A 644 -38.94 9.66 21.53
C ILE A 644 -39.75 8.73 20.64
N LEU A 645 -40.47 9.29 19.67
CA LEU A 645 -41.32 8.59 18.70
C LEU A 645 -40.53 7.98 17.52
N GLY A 646 -39.25 7.70 17.70
CA GLY A 646 -38.45 7.01 16.70
C GLY A 646 -37.76 7.92 15.69
N HIS A 647 -37.82 9.25 15.83
CA HIS A 647 -36.97 10.16 15.05
C HIS A 647 -35.55 10.22 15.65
N ASN A 648 -34.93 9.05 15.79
CA ASN A 648 -33.58 8.83 16.29
C ASN A 648 -32.86 7.83 15.39
N ASP A 649 -31.58 7.59 15.67
CA ASP A 649 -30.71 6.83 14.76
C ASP A 649 -31.14 5.37 14.51
N LYS A 650 -32.01 4.80 15.36
CA LYS A 650 -32.47 3.41 15.26
C LYS A 650 -33.94 3.27 14.86
N GLY A 651 -34.69 4.37 14.70
CA GLY A 651 -36.13 4.28 14.45
C GLY A 651 -36.94 3.75 15.63
N SER A 652 -36.31 3.45 16.76
CA SER A 652 -36.95 2.79 17.91
C SER A 652 -37.62 3.81 18.82
N LEU A 653 -38.78 3.47 19.37
CA LEU A 653 -39.41 4.27 20.42
C LEU A 653 -38.58 4.21 21.69
N VAL A 654 -38.11 5.35 22.20
CA VAL A 654 -37.18 5.39 23.34
C VAL A 654 -37.43 6.59 24.25
N TYR A 655 -37.10 6.44 25.52
CA TYR A 655 -37.05 7.55 26.48
C TYR A 655 -35.78 7.47 27.31
N ASN A 656 -35.09 8.60 27.46
CA ASN A 656 -33.83 8.69 28.17
C ASN A 656 -34.01 9.33 29.56
N VAL A 657 -33.32 8.78 30.55
CA VAL A 657 -33.14 9.39 31.86
C VAL A 657 -31.65 9.52 32.18
N ARG A 658 -31.30 10.47 33.05
CA ARG A 658 -29.89 10.75 33.39
C ARG A 658 -29.32 9.60 34.22
N LEU A 659 -28.14 9.10 33.86
CA LEU A 659 -27.46 8.04 34.59
C LEU A 659 -26.36 8.62 35.49
N GLN A 660 -26.35 8.20 36.76
CA GLN A 660 -25.27 8.49 37.71
C GLN A 660 -24.20 7.38 37.62
N VAL A 661 -22.96 7.77 37.34
CA VAL A 661 -21.80 6.87 37.31
C VAL A 661 -20.94 7.08 38.54
N LYS A 662 -20.41 5.99 39.10
CA LYS A 662 -19.56 6.02 40.29
C LYS A 662 -18.27 6.78 39.98
N GLY A 663 -18.01 7.86 40.72
CA GLY A 663 -16.80 8.70 40.57
C GLY A 663 -17.03 10.01 39.80
N GLU A 664 -18.22 10.26 39.28
CA GLU A 664 -18.61 11.54 38.66
C GLU A 664 -19.52 12.35 39.60
N GLU A 665 -19.52 13.67 39.47
CA GLU A 665 -20.48 14.52 40.19
C GLU A 665 -21.91 14.19 39.74
N PRO A 666 -22.84 13.95 40.67
CA PRO A 666 -24.21 13.61 40.34
C PRO A 666 -24.91 14.79 39.64
N ARG A 667 -25.42 14.54 38.44
CA ARG A 667 -26.36 15.45 37.77
C ARG A 667 -27.71 15.41 38.48
N ALA A 668 -28.40 16.54 38.57
CA ALA A 668 -29.76 16.59 39.09
C ALA A 668 -30.67 15.59 38.37
N GLY A 669 -31.56 14.92 39.12
CA GLY A 669 -32.42 13.83 38.63
C GLY A 669 -31.69 12.57 38.12
N ALA A 670 -30.38 12.42 38.32
CA ALA A 670 -29.65 11.24 37.89
C ALA A 670 -29.62 10.16 38.97
N HIS A 671 -29.98 8.93 38.61
CA HIS A 671 -29.87 7.76 39.48
C HIS A 671 -28.95 6.70 38.89
N THR A 672 -28.52 5.75 39.74
CA THR A 672 -27.70 4.60 39.29
C THR A 672 -28.51 3.63 38.43
N ALA A 673 -27.85 2.88 37.54
CA ALA A 673 -28.53 1.86 36.74
C ALA A 673 -29.28 0.83 37.61
N GLY A 674 -28.69 0.45 38.75
CA GLY A 674 -29.32 -0.45 39.71
C GLY A 674 -30.59 0.11 40.35
N PHE A 675 -30.72 1.44 40.49
CA PHE A 675 -31.96 2.07 40.95
C PHE A 675 -33.07 1.90 39.91
N TYR A 676 -32.80 2.23 38.64
CA TYR A 676 -33.78 2.09 37.56
C TYR A 676 -34.24 0.64 37.37
N SER A 677 -33.31 -0.32 37.41
CA SER A 677 -33.66 -1.74 37.30
C SER A 677 -34.52 -2.24 38.46
N LYS A 678 -34.30 -1.75 39.69
CA LYS A 678 -35.09 -2.13 40.88
C LYS A 678 -36.52 -1.61 40.85
N LYS A 679 -36.79 -0.49 40.16
CA LYS A 679 -38.15 0.07 40.05
C LYS A 679 -39.08 -0.77 39.16
N ASN A 680 -38.56 -1.73 38.37
CA ASN A 680 -39.35 -2.67 37.56
C ASN A 680 -40.44 -1.97 36.72
N ILE A 681 -40.02 -0.94 35.97
CA ILE A 681 -40.91 -0.04 35.25
C ILE A 681 -41.51 -0.77 34.05
N GLN A 682 -42.84 -0.85 34.00
CA GLN A 682 -43.60 -1.48 32.93
C GLN A 682 -44.24 -0.46 31.98
N PHE A 683 -44.60 0.72 32.50
CA PHE A 683 -45.22 1.79 31.72
C PHE A 683 -44.54 3.13 32.01
N ILE A 684 -44.46 3.98 30.98
CA ILE A 684 -43.98 5.35 31.10
C ILE A 684 -45.10 6.31 30.66
N VAL A 685 -45.47 7.23 31.54
CA VAL A 685 -46.41 8.32 31.26
C VAL A 685 -45.60 9.58 31.01
N LEU A 686 -45.75 10.17 29.82
CA LEU A 686 -45.03 11.37 29.42
C LEU A 686 -45.97 12.57 29.30
N TYR A 687 -45.60 13.68 29.94
CA TYR A 687 -46.29 14.97 29.85
C TYR A 687 -45.36 16.05 29.27
N THR A 688 -45.94 17.21 28.94
CA THR A 688 -45.22 18.37 28.40
C THR A 688 -45.70 19.67 29.03
N ASP A 689 -45.09 20.79 28.62
CA ASP A 689 -45.42 22.12 29.13
C ASP A 689 -46.91 22.45 28.93
N GLY A 690 -47.51 23.10 29.93
CA GLY A 690 -48.93 23.44 29.89
C GLY A 690 -49.87 22.26 30.14
N VAL A 691 -49.39 21.10 30.62
CA VAL A 691 -50.25 19.96 31.03
C VAL A 691 -51.34 20.36 32.04
N ASP A 692 -51.08 21.36 32.88
CA ASP A 692 -52.06 21.89 33.83
C ASP A 692 -53.26 22.56 33.12
N GLN A 693 -53.08 23.00 31.86
CA GLN A 693 -54.12 23.63 31.03
C GLN A 693 -54.71 22.65 30.01
N THR A 694 -53.86 21.82 29.38
CA THR A 694 -54.25 20.91 28.28
C THR A 694 -54.69 19.53 28.77
N GLY A 695 -54.18 19.07 29.92
CA GLY A 695 -54.33 17.70 30.38
C GLY A 695 -53.67 16.66 29.47
N GLY A 696 -52.81 17.08 28.53
CA GLY A 696 -52.21 16.19 27.54
C GLY A 696 -51.13 15.29 28.13
N TYR A 697 -51.24 13.98 27.90
CA TYR A 697 -50.23 12.99 28.25
C TYR A 697 -50.19 11.87 27.21
N ARG A 698 -49.09 11.12 27.19
CA ARG A 698 -48.89 9.92 26.38
C ARG A 698 -48.40 8.77 27.24
N VAL A 699 -48.74 7.54 26.88
CA VAL A 699 -48.33 6.36 27.66
C VAL A 699 -47.65 5.36 26.76
N PHE A 700 -46.53 4.84 27.21
CA PHE A 700 -45.72 3.87 26.47
C PHE A 700 -45.51 2.62 27.31
N HIS A 701 -45.58 1.46 26.67
CA HIS A 701 -45.24 0.19 27.30
C HIS A 701 -43.73 -0.07 27.14
N VAL A 702 -43.09 -0.52 28.22
CA VAL A 702 -41.63 -0.76 28.24
C VAL A 702 -41.34 -2.19 27.81
N LYS A 703 -40.62 -2.33 26.70
CA LYS A 703 -40.14 -3.62 26.19
C LYS A 703 -38.85 -4.06 26.88
N ASP A 704 -37.83 -3.20 26.85
CA ASP A 704 -36.52 -3.45 27.45
C ASP A 704 -35.83 -2.15 27.88
N THR A 705 -34.63 -2.29 28.45
CA THR A 705 -33.81 -1.15 28.89
C THR A 705 -32.36 -1.27 28.42
N ALA A 706 -31.72 -0.14 28.19
CA ALA A 706 -30.27 -0.06 27.98
C ALA A 706 -29.62 0.62 29.19
N SER A 707 -28.85 -0.15 29.95
CA SER A 707 -28.34 0.25 31.27
C SER A 707 -27.28 1.34 31.26
N LYS A 708 -26.58 1.51 30.13
CA LYS A 708 -25.59 2.58 29.94
C LYS A 708 -25.49 2.97 28.46
N VAL A 709 -25.90 4.18 28.15
CA VAL A 709 -25.68 4.86 26.86
C VAL A 709 -24.64 5.95 27.08
N THR A 710 -23.49 5.86 26.40
CA THR A 710 -22.41 6.85 26.55
C THR A 710 -22.83 8.20 25.96
N GLU A 711 -22.13 9.27 26.36
CA GLU A 711 -22.35 10.62 25.81
C GLU A 711 -22.19 10.64 24.27
N GLU A 712 -21.13 10.03 23.75
CA GLU A 712 -20.88 9.91 22.31
C GLU A 712 -22.03 9.17 21.60
N ARG A 713 -22.48 8.05 22.16
CA ARG A 713 -23.59 7.28 21.59
C ARG A 713 -24.88 8.10 21.57
N MET A 714 -25.15 8.84 22.64
CA MET A 714 -26.33 9.71 22.75
C MET A 714 -26.28 10.84 21.71
N ARG A 715 -25.12 11.49 21.48
CA ARG A 715 -24.95 12.46 20.39
C ARG A 715 -25.25 11.82 19.03
N GLY A 716 -24.81 10.57 18.84
CA GLY A 716 -25.10 9.78 17.65
C GLY A 716 -26.57 9.37 17.48
N THR A 717 -27.43 9.53 18.51
CA THR A 717 -28.88 9.24 18.40
C THR A 717 -29.68 10.36 17.74
N TRP A 718 -29.05 11.48 17.37
CA TRP A 718 -29.74 12.71 16.97
C TRP A 718 -30.59 13.34 18.07
N TYR A 719 -30.11 13.23 19.31
CA TYR A 719 -30.79 13.87 20.42
C TYR A 719 -30.87 15.39 20.18
N PRO A 720 -32.06 16.02 20.29
CA PRO A 720 -32.27 17.40 19.86
C PRO A 720 -31.63 18.44 20.79
N PHE A 721 -31.03 18.03 21.91
CA PHE A 721 -30.41 18.90 22.89
C PHE A 721 -28.95 18.57 23.14
N ASP A 722 -28.24 19.51 23.76
CA ASP A 722 -26.86 19.27 24.19
C ASP A 722 -26.79 18.11 25.18
N VAL A 723 -25.93 17.14 24.87
CA VAL A 723 -25.76 15.92 25.67
C VAL A 723 -24.63 16.16 26.66
N LYS A 724 -24.92 15.93 27.95
CA LYS A 724 -23.91 15.95 29.02
C LYS A 724 -23.93 14.64 29.77
N GLY A 725 -22.85 13.86 29.74
CA GLY A 725 -22.73 12.60 30.47
C GLY A 725 -23.64 11.45 29.97
N PRO A 726 -23.57 10.28 30.62
CA PRO A 726 -24.24 9.06 30.14
C PRO A 726 -25.74 8.99 30.47
N HIS A 727 -26.51 8.19 29.74
CA HIS A 727 -27.95 8.06 29.93
C HIS A 727 -28.37 6.59 30.13
N PHE A 728 -29.56 6.40 30.67
CA PHE A 728 -30.25 5.10 30.75
C PHE A 728 -31.47 5.18 29.82
N PHE A 729 -31.65 4.20 28.94
CA PHE A 729 -32.78 4.18 28.01
C PHE A 729 -33.84 3.18 28.44
N PHE A 730 -35.09 3.61 28.34
CA PHE A 730 -36.25 2.73 28.21
C PHE A 730 -36.59 2.63 26.74
N ARG A 731 -36.75 1.40 26.23
CA ARG A 731 -37.20 1.17 24.86
C ARG A 731 -38.64 0.69 24.89
N PHE A 732 -39.46 1.26 24.04
CA PHE A 732 -40.87 0.95 23.95
C PHE A 732 -41.13 0.01 22.76
N ASP A 733 -42.15 -0.82 22.90
CA ASP A 733 -42.73 -1.58 21.79
C ASP A 733 -43.85 -0.77 21.12
N GLU A 734 -44.72 -0.12 21.90
CA GLU A 734 -45.82 0.68 21.38
C GLU A 734 -46.22 1.85 22.32
N GLU A 735 -46.92 2.83 21.73
CA GLU A 735 -47.75 3.78 22.47
C GLU A 735 -49.09 3.10 22.82
N VAL A 736 -49.51 3.19 24.07
CA VAL A 736 -50.67 2.49 24.63
C VAL A 736 -51.60 3.45 25.35
N THR A 737 -52.80 2.98 25.67
CA THR A 737 -53.70 3.65 26.62
C THR A 737 -53.91 2.79 27.85
N ILE A 738 -54.03 3.42 29.02
CA ILE A 738 -54.32 2.77 30.31
C ILE A 738 -55.69 3.18 30.86
N GLY A 739 -56.52 3.80 30.01
CA GLY A 739 -57.76 4.49 30.37
C GLY A 739 -57.56 6.00 30.54
N LYS A 740 -58.62 6.69 30.94
CA LYS A 740 -58.63 8.14 31.14
C LYS A 740 -58.03 8.46 32.50
N LEU A 741 -56.89 9.14 32.50
CA LEU A 741 -56.12 9.48 33.70
C LEU A 741 -56.30 10.96 34.03
N ASN A 742 -56.62 11.27 35.28
CA ASN A 742 -56.53 12.63 35.80
C ASN A 742 -55.05 12.98 36.06
N ILE A 743 -54.33 13.29 34.97
CA ILE A 743 -52.89 13.56 35.02
C ILE A 743 -52.52 14.75 35.92
N ARG A 744 -53.43 15.71 36.09
CA ARG A 744 -53.19 16.91 36.91
C ARG A 744 -53.11 16.55 38.39
N GLU A 745 -54.08 15.79 38.88
CA GLU A 745 -54.08 15.33 40.27
C GLU A 745 -52.93 14.35 40.53
N LEU A 746 -52.64 13.46 39.58
CA LEU A 746 -51.50 12.55 39.67
C LEU A 746 -50.18 13.34 39.79
N LEU A 747 -49.94 14.33 38.93
CA LEU A 747 -48.71 15.14 38.99
C LEU A 747 -48.62 15.94 40.28
N ALA A 748 -49.71 16.54 40.76
CA ALA A 748 -49.72 17.25 42.03
C ALA A 748 -49.36 16.33 43.20
N HIS A 749 -49.93 15.12 43.23
CA HIS A 749 -49.62 14.10 44.24
C HIS A 749 -48.16 13.63 44.16
N LEU A 750 -47.67 13.31 42.96
CA LEU A 750 -46.31 12.80 42.76
C LEU A 750 -45.24 13.86 43.04
N ARG A 751 -45.47 15.13 42.74
CA ARG A 751 -44.53 16.22 43.06
C ARG A 751 -44.29 16.35 44.56
N VAL A 752 -45.34 16.24 45.38
CA VAL A 752 -45.22 16.26 46.84
C VAL A 752 -44.44 15.04 47.32
N LYS A 753 -44.81 13.85 46.86
CA LYS A 753 -44.15 12.59 47.24
C LYS A 753 -42.67 12.56 46.83
N HIS A 754 -42.35 13.05 45.63
CA HIS A 754 -40.97 13.11 45.11
C HIS A 754 -40.11 14.08 45.93
N LEU A 755 -40.68 15.24 46.30
CA LEU A 755 -39.98 16.20 47.18
C LEU A 755 -39.72 15.61 48.57
N GLU A 756 -40.66 14.83 49.12
CA GLU A 756 -40.48 14.12 50.39
C GLU A 756 -39.41 13.01 50.31
N GLU A 757 -39.35 12.27 49.19
CA GLU A 757 -38.42 11.14 49.01
C GLU A 757 -36.99 11.60 48.66
N PHE A 758 -36.83 12.63 47.83
CA PHE A 758 -35.54 13.02 47.25
C PHE A 758 -35.05 14.41 47.68
N GLY A 759 -35.88 15.23 48.33
CA GLY A 759 -35.50 16.55 48.87
C GLY A 759 -35.29 17.65 47.82
N THR A 760 -35.39 17.33 46.53
CA THR A 760 -35.30 18.26 45.41
C THR A 760 -36.37 17.94 44.38
N LEU A 761 -36.83 18.96 43.65
CA LEU A 761 -37.74 18.80 42.52
C LEU A 761 -37.32 19.82 41.45
N GLU A 762 -36.51 19.39 40.50
CA GLU A 762 -36.26 20.18 39.28
C GLU A 762 -37.32 19.89 38.22
N GLU A 763 -37.57 20.87 37.36
CA GLU A 763 -38.52 20.73 36.26
C GLU A 763 -38.05 19.65 35.28
N GLY A 764 -38.91 18.65 35.05
CA GLY A 764 -38.64 17.53 34.17
C GLY A 764 -37.85 16.37 34.81
N GLU A 765 -37.64 16.37 36.13
CA GLU A 765 -37.13 15.17 36.82
C GLU A 765 -38.12 14.00 36.73
N PRO A 766 -37.64 12.77 36.44
CA PRO A 766 -38.51 11.62 36.37
C PRO A 766 -39.03 11.26 37.77
N MET A 767 -40.35 11.10 37.88
CA MET A 767 -41.02 10.65 39.11
C MET A 767 -41.36 9.16 39.01
N PHE A 768 -41.32 8.45 40.14
CA PHE A 768 -41.53 6.99 40.17
C PHE A 768 -42.70 6.64 41.07
N THR A 769 -43.58 5.78 40.58
CA THR A 769 -44.77 5.31 41.29
C THR A 769 -45.09 3.86 40.90
N THR A 770 -46.20 3.31 41.37
CA THR A 770 -46.68 1.96 41.03
C THR A 770 -48.01 2.03 40.29
N ALA A 771 -48.36 0.97 39.57
CA ALA A 771 -49.66 0.88 38.91
C ALA A 771 -50.84 0.99 39.91
N GLU A 772 -50.69 0.44 41.12
CA GLU A 772 -51.69 0.58 42.18
C GLU A 772 -51.93 2.05 42.59
N GLU A 773 -50.87 2.86 42.65
CA GLU A 773 -50.99 4.28 42.95
C GLU A 773 -51.64 5.05 41.79
N VAL A 774 -51.26 4.76 40.55
CA VAL A 774 -51.84 5.41 39.35
C VAL A 774 -53.33 5.07 39.18
N LEU A 775 -53.75 3.86 39.56
CA LEU A 775 -55.17 3.45 39.51
C LEU A 775 -56.09 4.36 40.33
N LYS A 776 -55.59 5.03 41.38
CA LYS A 776 -56.38 5.96 42.22
C LYS A 776 -56.77 7.24 41.49
N PHE A 777 -56.12 7.55 40.37
CA PHE A 777 -56.31 8.77 39.58
C PHE A 777 -56.91 8.48 38.20
N ARG A 778 -57.38 7.24 37.96
CA ARG A 778 -58.04 6.85 36.72
C ARG A 778 -59.55 7.03 36.88
N ASP A 779 -60.19 7.70 35.92
CA ASP A 779 -61.63 7.97 35.90
C ASP A 779 -62.48 6.70 35.72
#